data_AF-A0A8H3GEP3-F1
#
_entry.id   AF-A0A8H3GEP3-F1
#
_cell.length_a   1.000
_cell.length_b   1.000
_cell.length_c   1.000
_cell.angle_alpha   90.00
_cell.angle_beta   90.00
_cell.angle_gamma   90.00
#
_symmetry.space_group_name_H-M   'P 1'
#
loop_
_entity.id
_entity.type
_entity.pdbx_description
1 polymer ?
#
loop_
_entity_poly.entity_id
_entity_poly.type
_entity_poly.pdbx_seq_one_letter_code
_entity_poly.pdbx_strand_id
1 'polypeptide(L)'
;MGSDCPTTPLTGSENAQLLSPSYHLNNEPRANLDPPYGYVSRRPPPVFVEQQDRRGLYEIVSSPDDRENHTDPYERQDDNDNIPLFHLRNRPTGDKKRYSTVLPSTPLPRGPVPPGLAGGTGWMERFEPTPIIPLIIHTLLCIAAFPLIFYLSPKANGLSVFWARVIVGAIAGALGLSLSVSLMDLARRGIEAALWATIIHESMSGDTGGVTLSQLNYHTANPVSPWAAILLLYRRWFKHRGTGRSRRKDYDDAPWSLYIVLFLFTAAISGSLAFGFGRVVDIYTGRVMQTQLYDEVKVIGDLSSEDIARAEYLNSAFKGYKHTWSIIPFSATANLPKDRSFKVRRSSGSGVEDALHFAEVYTGQVINRTGFGTFFENTTAVWTNASSPANTTTLTTAVEGMVPIGEGAILRWPRWGERVVCQTMEEMPGNGLIIDPKRNTQNNLTYGYVTKAAVHGLLDYAEISNKSLAQLPPINFASYLDPGDEPPAGVMESDVAMMGKWSDNGVAHQFKSEALDRGEPGHGWTMLEIVLIRLNESYAPQSQFPQYVPGGDAISRTRIGIDAALCVSEIRPHILDAYHNAAGLPTTRNFVEEGDVFTVPDKNRKGKFIQDVQRGLKSTGKWLPFSNAHTNARNMIIKDNGRDFYHVSNPTVVSFTGGFGPDNYTKLLAAELQDALADADSQHLLPYLVGSQPIVARGYTDDMGVYLLHERLLV
;
A
#
# COMPACT_ATOMS: atom_id res chain seq x y z
N MET A 1 66.03 -38.25 42.71
CA MET A 1 65.77 -37.16 43.68
C MET A 1 64.31 -36.77 43.45
N GLY A 2 63.35 -37.46 44.06
CA GLY A 2 62.92 -37.31 45.47
C GLY A 2 61.73 -36.33 45.45
N SER A 3 60.47 -36.74 45.32
CA SER A 3 59.59 -37.61 46.14
C SER A 3 58.40 -36.77 46.64
N ASP A 4 57.27 -37.47 46.81
CA ASP A 4 56.16 -37.17 47.72
C ASP A 4 54.95 -36.34 47.26
N CYS A 5 53.93 -37.09 46.81
CA CYS A 5 52.53 -36.89 47.23
C CYS A 5 52.38 -37.06 48.75
N PRO A 6 51.25 -36.58 49.31
CA PRO A 6 50.41 -37.51 50.06
C PRO A 6 48.91 -37.42 49.73
N THR A 7 48.28 -38.56 49.94
CA THR A 7 46.87 -38.92 49.76
C THR A 7 46.04 -38.76 51.05
N THR A 8 44.72 -38.53 50.86
CA THR A 8 43.54 -39.09 51.60
C THR A 8 43.13 -38.56 53.00
N PRO A 9 41.88 -38.79 53.51
CA PRO A 9 40.55 -39.00 52.87
C PRO A 9 39.30 -38.48 53.69
N LEU A 10 38.08 -38.86 53.23
CA LEU A 10 36.77 -39.01 53.95
C LEU A 10 35.97 -37.70 54.27
N THR A 11 34.64 -37.57 54.34
CA THR A 11 33.39 -38.24 53.87
C THR A 11 32.21 -37.31 54.27
N GLY A 12 31.05 -37.40 53.59
CA GLY A 12 29.75 -36.81 54.01
C GLY A 12 29.04 -36.11 52.84
N SER A 13 28.17 -36.76 52.06
CA SER A 13 26.79 -37.18 52.36
C SER A 13 25.91 -36.04 52.91
N GLU A 14 25.09 -35.41 52.06
CA GLU A 14 23.62 -35.40 52.14
C GLU A 14 23.00 -34.32 51.22
N ASN A 15 22.18 -34.79 50.27
CA ASN A 15 20.96 -34.18 49.74
C ASN A 15 20.87 -32.66 49.51
N ALA A 16 20.83 -32.25 48.24
CA ALA A 16 20.03 -31.10 47.81
C ALA A 16 19.18 -31.52 46.60
N GLN A 17 17.88 -31.64 46.86
CA GLN A 17 16.84 -31.98 45.90
C GLN A 17 16.79 -30.97 44.75
N LEU A 18 16.90 -31.48 43.52
CA LEU A 18 16.52 -30.76 42.31
C LEU A 18 15.00 -30.58 42.32
N LEU A 19 14.57 -29.34 42.55
CA LEU A 19 13.19 -28.90 42.39
C LEU A 19 12.79 -29.04 40.92
N SER A 20 12.06 -30.12 40.63
CA SER A 20 11.25 -30.25 39.43
C SER A 20 9.98 -29.42 39.61
N PRO A 21 9.53 -28.60 38.64
CA PRO A 21 8.19 -28.04 38.69
C PRO A 21 7.19 -29.13 38.28
N SER A 22 6.48 -29.65 39.27
CA SER A 22 5.31 -30.51 39.09
C SER A 22 4.21 -29.75 38.35
N TYR A 23 3.98 -30.07 37.08
CA TYR A 23 2.77 -29.65 36.39
C TYR A 23 1.59 -30.50 36.86
N HIS A 24 0.70 -29.89 37.63
CA HIS A 24 -0.61 -30.45 37.97
C HIS A 24 -1.52 -30.41 36.74
N LEU A 25 -2.05 -31.59 36.39
CA LEU A 25 -3.11 -31.77 35.40
C LEU A 25 -4.43 -31.23 35.99
N ASN A 26 -4.88 -30.06 35.55
CA ASN A 26 -6.26 -29.61 35.77
C ASN A 26 -7.04 -29.75 34.46
N ASN A 27 -8.05 -30.61 34.50
CA ASN A 27 -9.08 -30.78 33.48
C ASN A 27 -10.03 -29.59 33.51
N GLU A 28 -10.01 -28.75 32.47
CA GLU A 28 -11.13 -27.88 32.08
C GLU A 28 -11.22 -27.78 30.54
N PRO A 29 -12.41 -27.46 29.97
CA PRO A 29 -12.84 -28.01 28.70
C PRO A 29 -12.27 -27.29 27.47
N ARG A 30 -12.12 -28.07 26.39
CA ARG A 30 -11.72 -27.68 25.03
C ARG A 30 -12.24 -26.30 24.60
N ALA A 31 -11.35 -25.31 24.60
CA ALA A 31 -11.43 -24.20 23.67
C ALA A 31 -10.79 -24.66 22.35
N ASN A 32 -11.57 -24.69 21.26
CA ASN A 32 -11.03 -24.84 19.91
C ASN A 32 -10.14 -23.62 19.61
N LEU A 33 -8.84 -23.78 19.81
CA LEU A 33 -7.81 -22.92 19.26
C LEU A 33 -7.41 -23.51 17.91
N ASP A 34 -8.00 -22.96 16.84
CA ASP A 34 -7.48 -23.16 15.49
C ASP A 34 -6.04 -22.61 15.41
N PRO A 35 -5.05 -23.38 14.92
CA PRO A 35 -3.70 -22.89 14.69
C PRO A 35 -3.69 -21.87 13.53
N PRO A 36 -2.99 -20.74 13.62
CA PRO A 36 -2.97 -19.74 12.56
C PRO A 36 -1.90 -20.08 11.52
N TYR A 37 -2.02 -21.22 10.84
CA TYR A 37 -1.24 -21.49 9.62
C TYR A 37 -2.09 -22.29 8.63
N GLY A 38 -2.69 -21.57 7.69
CA GLY A 38 -3.35 -22.13 6.52
C GLY A 38 -2.80 -21.48 5.27
N TYR A 39 -2.23 -22.29 4.38
CA TYR A 39 -2.01 -21.94 2.99
C TYR A 39 -3.34 -21.46 2.38
N VAL A 40 -3.37 -20.24 1.85
CA VAL A 40 -4.52 -19.76 1.07
C VAL A 40 -4.08 -19.45 -0.35
N SER A 41 -4.46 -20.37 -1.24
CA SER A 41 -4.53 -20.14 -2.68
C SER A 41 -5.60 -19.09 -3.01
N ARG A 42 -5.21 -18.13 -3.86
CA ARG A 42 -6.05 -17.29 -4.74
C ARG A 42 -7.25 -16.58 -4.11
N ARG A 43 -7.08 -15.29 -3.79
CA ARG A 43 -8.13 -14.26 -3.88
C ARG A 43 -7.65 -13.12 -4.78
N PRO A 44 -8.49 -12.56 -5.67
CA PRO A 44 -8.18 -11.31 -6.34
C PRO A 44 -8.05 -10.19 -5.28
N PRO A 45 -7.25 -9.14 -5.54
CA PRO A 45 -7.00 -8.11 -4.56
C PRO A 45 -8.32 -7.40 -4.19
N PRO A 46 -8.58 -7.14 -2.89
CA PRO A 46 -9.68 -6.27 -2.51
C PRO A 46 -9.38 -4.84 -2.99
N VAL A 47 -10.39 -4.20 -3.57
CA VAL A 47 -10.42 -2.74 -3.67
C VAL A 47 -10.58 -2.22 -2.24
N PHE A 48 -9.54 -1.61 -1.69
CA PHE A 48 -9.63 -0.92 -0.42
C PHE A 48 -10.40 0.39 -0.62
N VAL A 49 -11.69 0.38 -0.29
CA VAL A 49 -12.42 1.60 0.03
C VAL A 49 -12.31 1.76 1.54
N GLU A 50 -11.39 2.62 1.97
CA GLU A 50 -11.29 2.98 3.39
C GLU A 50 -12.48 3.87 3.76
N GLN A 51 -13.53 3.24 4.29
CA GLN A 51 -14.67 3.96 4.85
C GLN A 51 -14.29 4.38 6.27
N GLN A 52 -13.69 5.56 6.38
CA GLN A 52 -13.28 6.12 7.66
C GLN A 52 -14.53 6.58 8.43
N ASP A 53 -14.99 5.77 9.37
CA ASP A 53 -16.16 6.03 10.21
C ASP A 53 -15.80 7.11 11.26
N ARG A 54 -16.04 8.38 10.91
CA ARG A 54 -15.86 9.51 11.83
C ARG A 54 -17.02 9.59 12.83
N ARG A 55 -16.96 8.79 13.88
CA ARG A 55 -17.64 9.07 15.17
C ARG A 55 -16.61 9.11 16.30
N GLY A 56 -15.93 10.25 16.41
CA GLY A 56 -15.12 10.62 17.57
C GLY A 56 -15.47 12.05 17.95
N LEU A 57 -15.88 12.24 19.21
CA LEU A 57 -16.26 13.51 19.81
C LEU A 57 -15.18 14.58 19.62
N TYR A 58 -15.59 15.79 19.24
CA TYR A 58 -14.75 16.98 19.40
C TYR A 58 -14.96 17.51 20.82
N GLU A 59 -14.02 17.23 21.72
CA GLU A 59 -13.83 18.00 22.94
C GLU A 59 -12.89 19.16 22.59
N ILE A 60 -13.44 20.38 22.56
CA ILE A 60 -12.68 21.62 22.33
C ILE A 60 -11.98 21.96 23.64
N VAL A 61 -10.71 21.56 23.78
CA VAL A 61 -9.81 22.09 24.80
C VAL A 61 -9.14 23.34 24.23
N SER A 62 -9.66 24.51 24.60
CA SER A 62 -9.01 25.79 24.37
C SER A 62 -7.86 25.97 25.36
N SER A 63 -6.62 26.00 24.86
CA SER A 63 -5.43 26.38 25.62
C SER A 63 -5.45 27.89 25.90
N PRO A 64 -5.30 28.34 27.15
CA PRO A 64 -5.25 29.75 27.51
C PRO A 64 -3.79 30.21 27.53
N ASP A 65 -3.30 30.73 26.43
CA ASP A 65 -2.16 31.66 26.39
C ASP A 65 -1.94 32.07 24.93
N ASP A 66 -2.52 33.21 24.57
CA ASP A 66 -1.93 34.16 23.62
C ASP A 66 -2.78 35.43 23.65
N ARG A 67 -2.38 36.32 24.56
CA ARG A 67 -2.94 37.64 24.78
C ARG A 67 -1.82 38.62 24.44
N GLU A 68 -1.96 39.39 23.36
CA GLU A 68 -1.89 40.86 23.38
C GLU A 68 -1.66 41.51 21.99
N ASN A 69 -2.31 42.66 21.85
CA ASN A 69 -1.99 43.83 21.02
C ASN A 69 -2.32 43.81 19.52
N HIS A 70 -3.48 44.38 19.15
CA HIS A 70 -3.48 45.68 18.44
C HIS A 70 -4.88 46.33 18.29
N THR A 71 -5.00 47.51 18.90
CA THR A 71 -5.74 48.74 18.57
C THR A 71 -7.19 48.73 18.04
N ASP A 72 -8.06 49.32 18.87
CA ASP A 72 -9.45 49.74 18.65
C ASP A 72 -9.51 51.19 18.11
N PRO A 73 -10.30 51.50 17.07
CA PRO A 73 -10.53 52.88 16.64
C PRO A 73 -12.02 53.25 16.75
N TYR A 74 -12.50 53.53 17.96
CA TYR A 74 -13.70 54.35 18.15
C TYR A 74 -13.53 55.29 19.34
N GLU A 75 -12.99 56.49 19.09
CA GLU A 75 -13.25 57.64 19.95
C GLU A 75 -13.57 58.89 19.12
N ARG A 76 -14.55 59.63 19.66
CA ARG A 76 -15.39 60.72 19.14
C ARG A 76 -14.75 61.83 18.27
N GLN A 77 -15.49 62.13 17.18
CA GLN A 77 -16.18 63.41 16.88
C GLN A 77 -15.35 64.71 16.73
N ASP A 78 -15.30 65.26 15.51
CA ASP A 78 -15.88 66.58 15.18
C ASP A 78 -15.88 66.90 13.66
N ASP A 79 -16.99 67.50 13.25
CA ASP A 79 -17.35 68.41 12.15
C ASP A 79 -16.57 68.57 10.82
N ASN A 80 -17.41 68.67 9.78
CA ASN A 80 -17.35 69.50 8.57
C ASN A 80 -16.65 69.01 7.27
N ASP A 81 -17.44 69.21 6.21
CA ASP A 81 -17.11 69.52 4.82
C ASP A 81 -16.95 68.41 3.75
N ASN A 82 -18.06 68.19 3.04
CA ASN A 82 -18.25 68.47 1.61
C ASN A 82 -17.28 67.89 0.58
N ILE A 83 -17.72 66.87 -0.19
CA ILE A 83 -17.36 66.67 -1.61
C ILE A 83 -18.52 65.90 -2.33
N PRO A 84 -18.69 65.95 -3.67
CA PRO A 84 -19.36 67.01 -4.43
C PRO A 84 -20.60 66.50 -5.21
N LEU A 85 -21.53 67.42 -5.48
CA LEU A 85 -22.67 67.25 -6.38
C LEU A 85 -22.22 67.12 -7.84
N PHE A 86 -22.53 65.98 -8.48
CA PHE A 86 -22.46 65.85 -9.92
C PHE A 86 -23.60 66.62 -10.60
N HIS A 87 -23.21 67.60 -11.42
CA HIS A 87 -24.07 68.37 -12.31
C HIS A 87 -24.81 67.48 -13.31
N LEU A 88 -26.14 67.38 -13.18
CA LEU A 88 -27.00 66.94 -14.29
C LEU A 88 -27.24 68.13 -15.22
N ARG A 89 -26.66 67.98 -16.41
CA ARG A 89 -26.66 68.87 -17.56
C ARG A 89 -28.07 68.96 -18.18
N ASN A 90 -28.60 70.17 -18.26
CA ASN A 90 -29.76 70.51 -19.10
C ASN A 90 -29.47 70.23 -20.58
N ARG A 91 -30.34 69.46 -21.24
CA ARG A 91 -30.58 69.50 -22.70
C ARG A 91 -31.94 68.85 -23.03
N PRO A 92 -32.52 69.13 -24.21
CA PRO A 92 -33.66 70.02 -24.35
C PRO A 92 -34.97 69.26 -24.62
N THR A 93 -36.08 69.95 -24.36
CA THR A 93 -37.45 69.62 -24.75
C THR A 93 -37.53 69.28 -26.24
N GLY A 94 -37.71 67.99 -26.54
CA GLY A 94 -38.09 67.49 -27.86
C GLY A 94 -39.55 67.07 -27.84
N ASP A 95 -40.35 67.71 -28.68
CA ASP A 95 -41.77 67.43 -28.95
C ASP A 95 -42.02 65.96 -29.28
N LYS A 96 -42.58 65.20 -28.34
CA LYS A 96 -43.41 64.01 -28.64
C LYS A 96 -44.57 63.92 -27.65
N LYS A 97 -45.74 64.33 -28.16
CA LYS A 97 -47.11 63.99 -27.76
C LYS A 97 -47.27 63.39 -26.36
N ARG A 98 -47.74 64.22 -25.42
CA ARG A 98 -48.45 63.75 -24.22
C ARG A 98 -49.66 62.93 -24.68
N TYR A 99 -49.58 61.60 -24.57
CA TYR A 99 -50.79 60.82 -24.34
C TYR A 99 -51.13 61.00 -22.86
N SER A 100 -52.05 61.91 -22.58
CA SER A 100 -52.80 61.87 -21.33
C SER A 100 -53.49 60.53 -21.28
N THR A 101 -53.01 59.60 -20.44
CA THR A 101 -53.83 58.47 -19.99
C THR A 101 -54.96 59.05 -19.16
N VAL A 102 -56.06 59.37 -19.84
CA VAL A 102 -57.38 59.50 -19.24
C VAL A 102 -57.64 58.17 -18.55
N LEU A 103 -57.70 58.20 -17.21
CA LEU A 103 -58.22 57.08 -16.43
C LEU A 103 -59.64 56.79 -16.95
N PRO A 104 -59.95 55.57 -17.42
CA PRO A 104 -61.32 55.23 -17.71
C PRO A 104 -62.09 55.22 -16.38
N SER A 105 -62.93 56.23 -16.16
CA SER A 105 -63.96 56.20 -15.12
C SER A 105 -65.11 55.30 -15.58
N THR A 106 -64.84 54.00 -15.71
CA THR A 106 -65.87 52.98 -15.75
C THR A 106 -66.20 52.58 -14.31
N PRO A 107 -67.45 52.71 -13.84
CA PRO A 107 -67.84 52.15 -12.55
C PRO A 107 -67.60 50.64 -12.56
N LEU A 108 -66.99 50.12 -11.48
CA LEU A 108 -66.80 48.69 -11.24
C LEU A 108 -68.14 47.95 -11.43
N PRO A 109 -68.22 46.90 -12.27
CA PRO A 109 -69.43 46.11 -12.37
C PRO A 109 -69.71 45.41 -11.03
N ARG A 110 -70.85 45.73 -10.42
CA ARG A 110 -71.43 44.99 -9.28
C ARG A 110 -72.12 43.72 -9.78
N GLY A 111 -71.36 42.82 -10.40
CA GLY A 111 -71.82 41.50 -10.80
C GLY A 111 -70.87 40.43 -10.27
N PRO A 112 -71.35 39.32 -9.70
CA PRO A 112 -70.49 38.21 -9.30
C PRO A 112 -69.81 37.63 -10.55
N VAL A 113 -68.49 37.43 -10.46
CA VAL A 113 -67.71 36.70 -11.48
C VAL A 113 -68.32 35.30 -11.63
N PRO A 114 -68.60 34.82 -12.86
CA PRO A 114 -69.24 33.52 -13.04
C PRO A 114 -68.38 32.37 -12.47
N PRO A 115 -68.98 31.44 -11.71
CA PRO A 115 -68.27 30.31 -11.13
C PRO A 115 -67.97 29.30 -12.24
N GLY A 116 -66.72 29.20 -12.66
CA GLY A 116 -66.34 28.25 -13.71
C GLY A 116 -64.85 28.15 -14.03
N LEU A 117 -64.03 29.09 -13.56
CA LEU A 117 -62.56 29.06 -13.74
C LEU A 117 -61.76 29.11 -12.43
N ALA A 118 -62.44 29.24 -11.28
CA ALA A 118 -61.86 29.04 -9.96
C ALA A 118 -62.07 27.57 -9.56
N GLY A 119 -61.07 26.72 -9.85
CA GLY A 119 -61.12 25.30 -9.55
C GLY A 119 -61.07 25.03 -8.05
N GLY A 120 -62.22 24.76 -7.45
CA GLY A 120 -62.34 24.19 -6.10
C GLY A 120 -63.72 24.43 -5.51
N THR A 121 -64.20 23.51 -4.67
CA THR A 121 -65.40 23.72 -3.84
C THR A 121 -64.98 23.98 -2.40
N GLY A 122 -65.54 25.00 -1.74
CA GLY A 122 -65.29 25.29 -0.32
C GLY A 122 -64.08 26.20 -0.07
N TRP A 123 -63.12 25.78 0.77
CA TRP A 123 -61.99 26.65 1.20
C TRP A 123 -61.10 27.13 0.04
N MET A 124 -60.98 26.34 -1.03
CA MET A 124 -60.17 26.65 -2.21
C MET A 124 -60.76 27.79 -3.08
N GLU A 125 -62.06 28.06 -3.00
CA GLU A 125 -62.69 29.20 -3.71
C GLU A 125 -62.18 30.56 -3.22
N ARG A 126 -61.60 30.59 -2.01
CA ARG A 126 -61.06 31.81 -1.39
C ARG A 126 -59.66 32.16 -1.91
N PHE A 127 -59.15 31.40 -2.87
CA PHE A 127 -57.81 31.60 -3.43
C PHE A 127 -57.85 32.08 -4.88
N GLU A 128 -56.84 32.86 -5.27
CA GLU A 128 -56.64 33.26 -6.64
C GLU A 128 -56.35 32.05 -7.53
N PRO A 129 -56.81 32.06 -8.79
CA PRO A 129 -56.58 30.97 -9.72
C PRO A 129 -55.08 30.76 -9.95
N THR A 130 -54.65 29.51 -9.87
CA THR A 130 -53.24 29.14 -10.00
C THR A 130 -52.70 29.50 -11.39
N PRO A 131 -51.51 30.11 -11.51
CA PRO A 131 -50.90 30.38 -12.80
C PRO A 131 -50.41 29.07 -13.46
N ILE A 132 -51.24 28.49 -14.33
CA ILE A 132 -50.99 27.17 -14.96
C ILE A 132 -49.69 27.14 -15.77
N ILE A 133 -49.38 28.19 -16.53
CA ILE A 133 -48.20 28.20 -17.42
C ILE A 133 -46.87 28.19 -16.61
N PRO A 134 -46.63 29.12 -15.65
CA PRO A 134 -45.47 29.04 -14.76
C PRO A 134 -45.36 27.71 -13.99
N LEU A 135 -46.50 27.14 -13.58
CA LEU A 135 -46.54 25.84 -12.91
C LEU A 135 -46.00 24.73 -13.83
N ILE A 136 -46.48 24.65 -15.08
CA ILE A 136 -45.98 23.67 -16.07
C ILE A 136 -44.48 23.83 -16.30
N ILE A 137 -44.00 25.06 -16.47
CA ILE A 137 -42.57 25.35 -16.68
C ILE A 137 -41.74 24.88 -15.48
N HIS A 138 -42.18 25.20 -14.25
CA HIS A 138 -41.49 24.77 -13.04
C HIS A 138 -41.49 23.25 -12.89
N THR A 139 -42.61 22.56 -13.18
CA THR A 139 -42.67 21.10 -13.17
C THR A 139 -41.69 20.48 -14.17
N LEU A 140 -41.59 21.02 -15.39
CA LEU A 140 -40.63 20.56 -16.38
C LEU A 140 -39.18 20.77 -15.94
N LEU A 141 -38.87 21.91 -15.31
CA LEU A 141 -37.54 22.17 -14.74
C LEU A 141 -37.18 21.19 -13.62
N CYS A 142 -38.14 20.87 -12.73
CA CYS A 142 -37.94 19.87 -11.68
C CYS A 142 -37.67 18.47 -12.26
N ILE A 143 -38.43 18.06 -13.29
CA ILE A 143 -38.23 16.78 -13.98
C ILE A 143 -36.85 16.75 -14.68
N ALA A 144 -36.43 17.86 -15.28
CA ALA A 144 -35.17 17.95 -15.99
C ALA A 144 -33.94 18.03 -15.06
N ALA A 145 -34.08 18.58 -13.85
CA ALA A 145 -32.95 18.81 -12.94
C ALA A 145 -32.24 17.51 -12.53
N PHE A 146 -32.99 16.46 -12.19
CA PHE A 146 -32.40 15.20 -11.73
C PHE A 146 -31.59 14.48 -12.82
N PRO A 147 -32.10 14.24 -14.05
CA PRO A 147 -31.31 13.69 -15.15
C PRO A 147 -30.06 14.51 -15.43
N LEU A 148 -30.15 15.84 -15.36
CA LEU A 148 -29.06 16.73 -15.72
C LEU A 148 -27.90 16.64 -14.69
N ILE A 149 -28.21 16.55 -13.40
CA ILE A 149 -27.21 16.26 -12.35
C ILE A 149 -26.65 14.86 -12.50
N PHE A 150 -27.49 13.87 -12.80
CA PHE A 150 -27.06 12.48 -12.93
C PHE A 150 -26.11 12.26 -14.12
N TYR A 151 -26.37 12.87 -15.27
CA TYR A 151 -25.56 12.68 -16.48
C TYR A 151 -24.33 13.58 -16.56
N LEU A 152 -24.36 14.77 -15.97
CA LEU A 152 -23.24 15.71 -16.08
C LEU A 152 -22.19 15.53 -14.96
N SER A 153 -22.59 15.14 -13.76
CA SER A 153 -21.64 14.94 -12.65
C SER A 153 -20.54 13.91 -12.97
N PRO A 154 -20.82 12.73 -13.57
CA PRO A 154 -19.78 11.74 -13.89
C PRO A 154 -18.69 12.23 -14.84
N LYS A 155 -18.92 13.32 -15.61
CA LYS A 155 -17.88 13.92 -16.46
C LYS A 155 -16.73 14.55 -15.68
N ALA A 156 -16.89 14.71 -14.36
CA ALA A 156 -15.83 15.19 -13.47
C ALA A 156 -15.02 14.07 -12.80
N ASN A 157 -15.31 12.79 -13.10
CA ASN A 157 -14.52 11.67 -12.59
C ASN A 157 -13.08 11.71 -13.13
N GLY A 158 -12.11 11.44 -12.25
CA GLY A 158 -10.68 11.45 -12.61
C GLY A 158 -10.05 12.85 -12.69
N LEU A 159 -10.80 13.92 -12.41
CA LEU A 159 -10.24 15.27 -12.25
C LEU A 159 -9.78 15.48 -10.80
N SER A 160 -9.00 16.55 -10.58
CA SER A 160 -8.62 16.97 -9.23
C SER A 160 -9.84 17.43 -8.42
N VAL A 161 -9.75 17.35 -7.09
CA VAL A 161 -10.80 17.77 -6.13
C VAL A 161 -11.30 19.19 -6.40
N PHE A 162 -10.37 20.08 -6.77
CA PHE A 162 -10.71 21.46 -7.11
C PHE A 162 -11.66 21.52 -8.30
N TRP A 163 -11.30 20.88 -9.43
CA TRP A 163 -12.11 20.91 -10.65
C TRP A 163 -13.42 20.17 -10.49
N ALA A 164 -13.44 19.05 -9.76
CA ALA A 164 -14.68 18.34 -9.45
C ALA A 164 -15.66 19.23 -8.68
N ARG A 165 -15.19 19.95 -7.64
CA ARG A 165 -16.03 20.90 -6.88
C ARG A 165 -16.54 22.06 -7.74
N VAL A 166 -15.70 22.60 -8.62
CA VAL A 166 -16.08 23.69 -9.53
C VAL A 166 -17.19 23.23 -10.48
N ILE A 167 -17.04 22.06 -11.11
CA ILE A 167 -18.03 21.54 -12.08
C ILE A 167 -19.35 21.21 -11.39
N VAL A 168 -19.31 20.45 -10.29
CA VAL A 168 -20.52 20.08 -9.53
C VAL A 168 -21.20 21.33 -8.97
N GLY A 169 -20.43 22.27 -8.42
CA GLY A 169 -20.94 23.54 -7.91
C GLY A 169 -21.57 24.41 -8.99
N ALA A 170 -20.99 24.46 -10.19
CA ALA A 170 -21.55 25.20 -11.32
C ALA A 170 -22.88 24.59 -11.81
N ILE A 171 -22.95 23.26 -11.93
CA ILE A 171 -24.17 22.56 -12.36
C ILE A 171 -25.28 22.72 -11.32
N ALA A 172 -24.99 22.45 -10.05
CA ALA A 172 -25.94 22.58 -8.95
C ALA A 172 -26.39 24.03 -8.74
N GLY A 173 -25.47 24.99 -8.89
CA GLY A 173 -25.76 26.42 -8.80
C GLY A 173 -26.67 26.89 -9.94
N ALA A 174 -26.39 26.51 -11.19
CA ALA A 174 -27.22 26.88 -12.34
C ALA A 174 -28.65 26.30 -12.23
N LEU A 175 -28.76 25.02 -11.87
CA LEU A 175 -30.05 24.36 -11.66
C LEU A 175 -30.82 24.96 -10.49
N GLY A 176 -30.14 25.15 -9.35
CA GLY A 176 -30.69 25.80 -8.16
C GLY A 176 -31.25 27.17 -8.51
N LEU A 177 -30.46 28.05 -9.14
CA LEU A 177 -30.89 29.38 -9.56
C LEU A 177 -32.09 29.34 -10.51
N SER A 178 -32.11 28.42 -11.48
CA SER A 178 -33.24 28.30 -12.43
C SER A 178 -34.54 27.88 -11.75
N LEU A 179 -34.46 26.96 -10.78
CA LEU A 179 -35.61 26.52 -9.98
C LEU A 179 -36.05 27.61 -9.00
N SER A 180 -35.12 28.34 -8.39
CA SER A 180 -35.37 29.48 -7.53
C SER A 180 -36.13 30.60 -8.25
N VAL A 181 -35.67 30.99 -9.44
CA VAL A 181 -36.32 32.04 -10.25
C VAL A 181 -37.72 31.63 -10.67
N SER A 182 -37.88 30.39 -11.16
CA SER A 182 -39.21 29.90 -11.56
C SER A 182 -40.18 29.76 -10.38
N LEU A 183 -39.70 29.40 -9.18
CA LEU A 183 -40.50 29.36 -7.96
C LEU A 183 -40.94 30.77 -7.51
N MET A 184 -40.06 31.76 -7.61
CA MET A 184 -40.38 33.17 -7.31
C MET A 184 -41.39 33.75 -8.31
N ASP A 185 -41.28 33.43 -9.59
CA ASP A 185 -42.24 33.85 -10.61
C ASP A 185 -43.63 33.27 -10.37
N LEU A 186 -43.72 32.04 -9.85
CA LEU A 186 -44.99 31.41 -9.47
C LEU A 186 -45.64 32.11 -8.27
N ALA A 187 -44.83 32.54 -7.30
CA ALA A 187 -45.29 33.22 -6.09
C ALA A 187 -45.59 34.72 -6.31
N ARG A 188 -45.08 35.32 -7.40
CA ARG A 188 -45.19 36.75 -7.73
C ARG A 188 -46.65 37.25 -7.78
N ARG A 189 -47.54 36.51 -8.44
CA ARG A 189 -48.95 36.92 -8.56
C ARG A 189 -49.63 37.00 -7.20
N GLY A 190 -49.38 36.03 -6.32
CA GLY A 190 -49.96 35.99 -4.98
C GLY A 190 -49.50 37.14 -4.09
N ILE A 191 -48.23 37.55 -4.17
CA ILE A 191 -47.72 38.69 -3.38
C ILE A 191 -48.15 40.04 -3.97
N GLU A 192 -48.24 40.18 -5.29
CA GLU A 192 -48.78 41.38 -5.95
C GLU A 192 -50.26 41.56 -5.62
N ALA A 193 -51.04 40.49 -5.63
CA ALA A 193 -52.44 40.51 -5.20
C ALA A 193 -52.61 40.84 -3.72
N ALA A 194 -51.80 40.21 -2.85
CA ALA A 194 -51.79 40.54 -1.42
C ALA A 194 -51.41 42.01 -1.16
N LEU A 195 -50.51 42.57 -1.97
CA LEU A 195 -50.13 43.98 -1.94
C LEU A 195 -51.32 44.89 -2.29
N TRP A 196 -51.95 44.67 -3.44
CA TRP A 196 -53.10 45.47 -3.87
C TRP A 196 -54.28 45.34 -2.91
N ALA A 197 -54.58 44.13 -2.43
CA ALA A 197 -55.61 43.91 -1.42
C ALA A 197 -55.28 44.65 -0.12
N THR A 198 -54.02 44.69 0.32
CA THR A 198 -53.63 45.46 1.50
C THR A 198 -53.92 46.94 1.27
N ILE A 199 -53.48 47.52 0.14
CA ILE A 199 -53.68 48.93 -0.21
C ILE A 199 -55.17 49.30 -0.24
N ILE A 200 -56.00 48.47 -0.88
CA ILE A 200 -57.44 48.69 -0.98
C ILE A 200 -58.08 48.68 0.41
N HIS A 201 -57.75 47.70 1.27
CA HIS A 201 -58.28 47.65 2.63
C HIS A 201 -57.89 48.85 3.49
N GLU A 202 -56.65 49.32 3.37
CA GLU A 202 -56.20 50.49 4.12
C GLU A 202 -56.92 51.77 3.62
N SER A 203 -57.17 51.88 2.30
CA SER A 203 -57.87 53.01 1.70
C SER A 203 -59.35 53.13 2.11
N MET A 204 -59.98 52.01 2.51
CA MET A 204 -61.36 51.97 2.95
C MET A 204 -61.54 52.28 4.46
N SER A 205 -60.46 52.37 5.23
CA SER A 205 -60.51 52.69 6.65
C SER A 205 -60.47 54.20 6.87
N GLY A 206 -61.65 54.82 6.96
CA GLY A 206 -61.85 56.28 7.03
C GLY A 206 -61.10 57.04 8.13
N ASP A 207 -60.64 56.37 9.19
CA ASP A 207 -59.97 56.99 10.35
C ASP A 207 -58.44 56.85 10.37
N THR A 208 -57.80 56.17 9.40
CA THR A 208 -56.36 55.84 9.48
C THR A 208 -55.44 56.53 8.45
N GLY A 209 -55.92 57.52 7.71
CA GLY A 209 -55.07 58.39 6.89
C GLY A 209 -54.50 57.75 5.60
N GLY A 210 -55.01 56.61 5.17
CA GLY A 210 -54.68 55.98 3.88
C GLY A 210 -53.22 55.56 3.69
N VAL A 211 -52.89 55.05 2.51
CA VAL A 211 -51.50 54.67 2.15
C VAL A 211 -50.79 55.88 1.54
N THR A 212 -49.65 56.28 2.09
CA THR A 212 -48.84 57.36 1.48
C THR A 212 -48.20 56.89 0.17
N LEU A 213 -48.06 57.78 -0.81
CA LEU A 213 -47.47 57.47 -2.12
C LEU A 213 -46.04 56.92 -1.99
N SER A 214 -45.28 57.40 -1.00
CA SER A 214 -43.94 56.91 -0.67
C SER A 214 -43.91 55.46 -0.21
N GLN A 215 -44.92 55.02 0.54
CA GLN A 215 -45.05 53.64 1.02
C GLN A 215 -45.56 52.71 -0.09
N LEU A 216 -46.45 53.22 -0.96
CA LEU A 216 -46.88 52.50 -2.16
C LEU A 216 -45.69 52.23 -3.08
N ASN A 217 -44.88 53.26 -3.36
CA ASN A 217 -43.71 53.17 -4.22
C ASN A 217 -42.70 52.11 -3.73
N TYR A 218 -42.53 51.99 -2.41
CA TYR A 218 -41.61 51.01 -1.83
C TYR A 218 -42.01 49.56 -2.11
N HIS A 219 -43.31 49.24 -2.03
CA HIS A 219 -43.80 47.89 -2.27
C HIS A 219 -44.06 47.58 -3.75
N THR A 220 -44.35 48.59 -4.58
CA THR A 220 -44.54 48.40 -6.03
C THR A 220 -43.23 48.34 -6.81
N ALA A 221 -42.15 48.97 -6.31
CA ALA A 221 -40.85 48.94 -6.96
C ALA A 221 -40.18 47.56 -6.91
N ASN A 222 -40.39 46.77 -5.85
CA ASN A 222 -39.79 45.44 -5.67
C ASN A 222 -40.77 44.45 -4.98
N PRO A 223 -41.84 44.02 -5.66
CA PRO A 223 -42.86 43.15 -5.06
C PRO A 223 -42.34 41.75 -4.70
N VAL A 224 -41.23 41.32 -5.30
CA VAL A 224 -40.60 39.99 -5.09
C VAL A 224 -39.56 40.02 -3.95
N SER A 225 -39.35 41.17 -3.29
CA SER A 225 -38.40 41.25 -2.18
C SER A 225 -38.96 40.60 -0.91
N PRO A 226 -38.27 39.63 -0.28
CA PRO A 226 -38.68 39.05 1.00
C PRO A 226 -38.83 40.11 2.09
N TRP A 227 -37.99 41.14 2.06
CA TRP A 227 -38.05 42.24 3.02
C TRP A 227 -39.30 43.12 2.82
N ALA A 228 -39.68 43.38 1.57
CA ALA A 228 -40.93 44.09 1.27
C ALA A 228 -42.15 43.29 1.74
N ALA A 229 -42.12 41.96 1.59
CA ALA A 229 -43.17 41.05 2.08
C ALA A 229 -43.23 40.99 3.62
N ILE A 230 -42.09 40.96 4.33
CA ILE A 230 -42.04 41.04 5.80
C ILE A 230 -42.66 42.34 6.30
N LEU A 231 -42.29 43.47 5.70
CA LEU A 231 -42.85 44.78 6.06
C LEU A 231 -44.36 44.84 5.80
N LEU A 232 -44.82 44.22 4.70
CA LEU A 232 -46.23 44.13 4.37
C LEU A 232 -47.00 43.26 5.36
N LEU A 233 -46.42 42.13 5.80
CA LEU A 233 -46.98 41.27 6.84
C LEU A 233 -47.04 41.97 8.19
N TYR A 234 -45.95 42.64 8.59
CA TYR A 234 -45.87 43.42 9.82
C TYR A 234 -46.94 44.52 9.86
N ARG A 235 -47.07 45.27 8.75
CA ARG A 235 -48.09 46.31 8.58
C ARG A 235 -49.49 45.74 8.76
N ARG A 236 -49.77 44.60 8.12
CA ARG A 236 -51.07 43.94 8.16
C ARG A 236 -51.42 43.32 9.52
N TRP A 237 -50.44 42.84 10.29
CA TRP A 237 -50.68 42.22 11.60
C TRP A 237 -50.69 43.21 12.76
N PHE A 238 -49.78 44.19 12.76
CA PHE A 238 -49.52 45.05 13.91
C PHE A 238 -50.02 46.48 13.73
N LYS A 239 -49.83 47.07 12.54
CA LYS A 239 -50.22 48.48 12.26
C LYS A 239 -51.71 48.60 11.91
N HIS A 240 -52.25 47.62 11.20
CA HIS A 240 -53.67 47.51 10.87
C HIS A 240 -54.42 46.61 11.87
N ARG A 241 -54.82 47.20 13.01
CA ARG A 241 -55.71 46.58 14.00
C ARG A 241 -57.17 47.07 13.93
N GLY A 242 -57.49 47.97 13.00
CA GLY A 242 -58.78 48.65 12.91
C GLY A 242 -59.98 47.75 12.60
N THR A 243 -61.14 48.21 13.06
CA THR A 243 -62.55 47.73 13.02
C THR A 243 -63.09 47.05 11.75
N GLY A 244 -62.28 46.82 10.70
CA GLY A 244 -62.68 46.22 9.43
C GLY A 244 -62.64 44.69 9.34
N ARG A 245 -62.03 43.95 10.30
CA ARG A 245 -61.99 42.47 10.22
C ARG A 245 -63.37 41.81 10.29
N SER A 246 -64.35 42.44 10.95
CA SER A 246 -65.73 41.94 11.05
C SER A 246 -66.55 42.18 9.77
N ARG A 247 -66.44 43.37 9.15
CA ARG A 247 -67.09 43.72 7.87
C ARG A 247 -66.41 43.13 6.63
N ARG A 248 -65.19 42.63 6.79
CA ARG A 248 -64.40 42.06 5.69
C ARG A 248 -65.04 40.82 5.05
N LYS A 249 -65.71 39.99 5.84
CA LYS A 249 -66.43 38.81 5.33
C LYS A 249 -67.50 39.19 4.29
N ASP A 250 -67.99 40.42 4.31
CA ASP A 250 -69.06 40.88 3.43
C ASP A 250 -68.55 41.27 2.02
N TYR A 251 -67.22 41.45 1.83
CA TYR A 251 -66.67 41.91 0.55
C TYR A 251 -65.31 41.29 0.12
N ASP A 252 -64.55 40.65 1.02
CA ASP A 252 -63.30 39.94 0.71
C ASP A 252 -62.98 38.83 1.74
N ASP A 253 -63.18 37.57 1.34
CA ASP A 253 -62.95 36.38 2.17
C ASP A 253 -61.54 35.76 2.04
N ALA A 254 -60.66 36.30 1.18
CA ALA A 254 -59.38 35.68 0.87
C ALA A 254 -58.36 35.78 2.03
N PRO A 255 -57.61 34.74 2.40
CA PRO A 255 -56.68 34.79 3.54
C PRO A 255 -55.33 35.44 3.17
N TRP A 256 -55.30 36.70 2.74
CA TRP A 256 -54.07 37.35 2.23
C TRP A 256 -52.85 37.37 3.17
N SER A 257 -53.03 37.32 4.50
CA SER A 257 -51.88 37.14 5.42
C SER A 257 -51.18 35.80 5.20
N LEU A 258 -51.95 34.75 4.85
CA LEU A 258 -51.43 33.43 4.50
C LEU A 258 -50.65 33.49 3.18
N TYR A 259 -51.08 34.26 2.19
CA TYR A 259 -50.33 34.47 0.93
C TYR A 259 -48.95 35.05 1.17
N ILE A 260 -48.83 36.03 2.06
CA ILE A 260 -47.55 36.65 2.38
C ILE A 260 -46.66 35.66 3.13
N VAL A 261 -47.21 34.87 4.06
CA VAL A 261 -46.46 33.83 4.77
C VAL A 261 -45.98 32.73 3.81
N LEU A 262 -46.83 32.27 2.88
CA LEU A 262 -46.48 31.29 1.85
C LEU A 262 -45.42 31.84 0.87
N PHE A 263 -45.49 33.12 0.54
CA PHE A 263 -44.45 33.81 -0.23
C PHE A 263 -43.10 33.83 0.50
N LEU A 264 -43.10 34.16 1.80
CA LEU A 264 -41.86 34.15 2.59
C LEU A 264 -41.28 32.74 2.72
N PHE A 265 -42.13 31.73 2.87
CA PHE A 265 -41.71 30.33 2.88
C PHE A 265 -41.11 29.89 1.53
N THR A 266 -41.75 30.23 0.42
CA THR A 266 -41.21 29.95 -0.92
C THR A 266 -39.92 30.72 -1.19
N ALA A 267 -39.76 31.94 -0.68
CA ALA A 267 -38.50 32.70 -0.74
C ALA A 267 -37.38 32.02 0.05
N ALA A 268 -37.68 31.50 1.24
CA ALA A 268 -36.73 30.74 2.04
C ALA A 268 -36.30 29.44 1.34
N ILE A 269 -37.25 28.67 0.78
CA ILE A 269 -36.95 27.46 -0.01
C ILE A 269 -36.12 27.82 -1.24
N SER A 270 -36.52 28.85 -1.99
CA SER A 270 -35.80 29.32 -3.16
C SER A 270 -34.35 29.68 -2.82
N GLY A 271 -34.10 30.30 -1.66
CA GLY A 271 -32.75 30.60 -1.19
C GLY A 271 -31.92 29.36 -0.83
N SER A 272 -32.55 28.26 -0.42
CA SER A 272 -31.86 27.04 0.03
C SER A 272 -31.66 25.99 -1.06
N LEU A 273 -32.38 26.06 -2.20
CA LEU A 273 -32.30 25.06 -3.28
C LEU A 273 -30.88 24.86 -3.84
N ALA A 274 -30.15 25.94 -4.12
CA ALA A 274 -28.78 25.84 -4.65
C ALA A 274 -27.83 25.14 -3.68
N PHE A 275 -27.99 25.36 -2.37
CA PHE A 275 -27.23 24.67 -1.34
C PHE A 275 -27.63 23.20 -1.21
N GLY A 276 -28.94 22.91 -1.26
CA GLY A 276 -29.48 21.55 -1.23
C GLY A 276 -28.91 20.68 -2.34
N PHE A 277 -28.94 21.15 -3.60
CA PHE A 277 -28.39 20.40 -4.73
C PHE A 277 -26.87 20.17 -4.63
N GLY A 278 -26.11 21.12 -4.06
CA GLY A 278 -24.68 20.95 -3.82
C GLY A 278 -24.35 19.83 -2.82
N ARG A 279 -25.30 19.40 -1.99
CA ARG A 279 -25.14 18.30 -1.02
C ARG A 279 -25.63 16.95 -1.52
N VAL A 280 -26.25 16.88 -2.70
CA VAL A 280 -26.72 15.61 -3.30
C VAL A 280 -25.57 14.82 -3.94
N VAL A 281 -24.45 15.47 -4.23
CA VAL A 281 -23.30 14.85 -4.89
C VAL A 281 -22.15 14.71 -3.89
N ASP A 282 -21.85 13.48 -3.51
CA ASP A 282 -20.69 13.18 -2.69
C ASP A 282 -19.43 13.04 -3.54
N ILE A 283 -18.38 13.74 -3.10
CA ILE A 283 -17.07 13.78 -3.75
C ILE A 283 -16.11 12.93 -2.92
N TYR A 284 -15.84 11.71 -3.40
CA TYR A 284 -14.84 10.83 -2.81
C TYR A 284 -13.49 11.06 -3.47
N THR A 285 -12.42 10.98 -2.69
CA THR A 285 -11.05 10.96 -3.20
C THR A 285 -10.49 9.55 -3.05
N GLY A 286 -9.94 8.99 -4.11
CA GLY A 286 -9.19 7.75 -4.07
C GLY A 286 -7.75 7.98 -4.52
N ARG A 287 -6.81 7.28 -3.90
CA ARG A 287 -5.45 7.14 -4.42
C ARG A 287 -5.43 6.06 -5.47
N VAL A 288 -4.90 6.36 -6.64
CA VAL A 288 -4.72 5.40 -7.74
C VAL A 288 -3.24 5.27 -7.99
N MET A 289 -2.72 4.05 -7.85
CA MET A 289 -1.35 3.75 -8.23
C MET A 289 -1.17 4.00 -9.73
N GLN A 290 -0.12 4.72 -10.10
CA GLN A 290 0.25 4.97 -11.50
C GLN A 290 1.68 4.52 -11.75
N THR A 291 1.98 4.11 -12.99
CA THR A 291 3.30 3.63 -13.41
C THR A 291 3.78 4.32 -14.69
N GLN A 292 3.17 5.45 -15.03
CA GLN A 292 3.42 6.14 -16.29
C GLN A 292 4.48 7.23 -16.12
N LEU A 293 4.27 8.13 -15.15
CA LEU A 293 5.14 9.28 -14.90
C LEU A 293 5.99 9.01 -13.67
N TYR A 294 7.31 9.15 -13.80
CA TYR A 294 8.23 8.89 -12.69
C TYR A 294 9.17 10.04 -12.43
N ASP A 295 9.55 10.21 -11.17
CA ASP A 295 10.71 10.98 -10.75
C ASP A 295 11.87 10.03 -10.47
N GLU A 296 13.11 10.48 -10.67
CA GLU A 296 14.26 9.72 -10.19
C GLU A 296 14.43 9.96 -8.69
N VAL A 297 14.60 8.88 -7.94
CA VAL A 297 14.83 8.90 -6.50
C VAL A 297 16.03 8.02 -6.16
N LYS A 298 16.63 8.25 -4.99
CA LYS A 298 17.77 7.47 -4.51
C LYS A 298 17.27 6.41 -3.54
N VAL A 299 17.69 5.16 -3.75
CA VAL A 299 17.46 4.06 -2.82
C VAL A 299 18.77 3.36 -2.54
N ILE A 300 18.88 2.69 -1.41
CA ILE A 300 20.09 1.95 -1.04
C ILE A 300 19.92 0.54 -1.55
N GLY A 301 20.78 0.15 -2.48
CA GLY A 301 20.61 -1.10 -3.23
C GLY A 301 21.90 -1.86 -3.52
N ASP A 302 23.07 -1.30 -3.18
CA ASP A 302 24.35 -1.92 -3.49
C ASP A 302 25.38 -1.79 -2.35
N LEU A 303 26.55 -2.40 -2.51
CA LEU A 303 27.69 -2.34 -1.60
C LEU A 303 28.65 -1.21 -1.98
N SER A 304 29.02 -0.38 -1.00
CA SER A 304 30.07 0.63 -1.13
C SER A 304 31.47 0.02 -1.05
N SER A 305 32.50 0.80 -1.41
CA SER A 305 33.90 0.41 -1.20
C SER A 305 34.19 0.06 0.26
N GLU A 306 33.59 0.80 1.21
CA GLU A 306 33.78 0.58 2.63
C GLU A 306 33.09 -0.70 3.11
N ASP A 307 31.94 -1.04 2.54
CA ASP A 307 31.25 -2.32 2.81
C ASP A 307 32.09 -3.51 2.34
N ILE A 308 32.67 -3.40 1.13
CA ILE A 308 33.51 -4.46 0.55
C ILE A 308 34.77 -4.66 1.40
N ALA A 309 35.43 -3.58 1.81
CA ALA A 309 36.58 -3.64 2.71
C ALA A 309 36.22 -4.26 4.08
N ARG A 310 35.03 -3.95 4.63
CA ARG A 310 34.55 -4.58 5.87
C ARG A 310 34.33 -6.08 5.73
N ALA A 311 33.71 -6.51 4.63
CA ALA A 311 33.51 -7.93 4.36
C ALA A 311 34.86 -8.69 4.29
N GLU A 312 35.91 -8.08 3.77
CA GLU A 312 37.23 -8.70 3.71
C GLU A 312 37.78 -9.08 5.10
N TYR A 313 37.56 -8.26 6.13
CA TYR A 313 37.98 -8.59 7.50
C TYR A 313 37.26 -9.84 8.05
N LEU A 314 36.00 -10.06 7.69
CA LEU A 314 35.21 -11.22 8.14
C LEU A 314 35.52 -12.52 7.37
N ASN A 315 36.24 -12.43 6.24
CA ASN A 315 36.50 -13.58 5.37
C ASN A 315 37.18 -14.75 6.10
N SER A 316 38.08 -14.46 7.04
CA SER A 316 38.78 -15.50 7.82
C SER A 316 37.83 -16.30 8.72
N ALA A 317 36.80 -15.66 9.28
CA ALA A 317 35.78 -16.31 10.10
C ALA A 317 34.88 -17.23 9.27
N PHE A 318 34.52 -16.83 8.04
CA PHE A 318 33.69 -17.63 7.14
C PHE A 318 34.45 -18.77 6.46
N LYS A 319 35.75 -18.62 6.19
CA LYS A 319 36.59 -19.71 5.66
C LYS A 319 36.77 -20.88 6.63
N GLY A 320 36.56 -20.68 7.93
CA GLY A 320 36.75 -21.69 8.97
C GLY A 320 35.48 -22.45 9.31
N TYR A 321 35.42 -23.75 9.00
CA TYR A 321 34.30 -24.63 9.41
C TYR A 321 34.16 -24.76 10.94
N LYS A 322 35.24 -24.53 11.71
CA LYS A 322 35.26 -24.73 13.17
C LYS A 322 34.22 -23.89 13.93
N HIS A 323 33.92 -22.69 13.45
CA HIS A 323 33.05 -21.77 14.16
C HIS A 323 31.60 -21.77 13.66
N THR A 324 31.32 -22.30 12.45
CA THR A 324 29.98 -22.18 11.81
C THR A 324 29.38 -20.79 12.02
N TRP A 325 30.21 -19.77 11.81
CA TRP A 325 29.91 -18.39 12.18
C TRP A 325 28.80 -17.83 11.30
N SER A 326 27.92 -17.03 11.86
CA SER A 326 26.91 -16.29 11.09
C SER A 326 26.89 -14.83 11.52
N ILE A 327 26.53 -13.96 10.59
CA ILE A 327 26.57 -12.49 10.78
C ILE A 327 25.62 -12.07 11.89
N ILE A 328 24.44 -12.70 11.97
CA ILE A 328 23.49 -12.52 13.07
C ILE A 328 23.28 -13.84 13.82
N PRO A 329 22.85 -13.85 15.09
CA PRO A 329 22.48 -15.08 15.77
C PRO A 329 21.18 -15.66 15.21
N PHE A 330 21.03 -16.98 15.27
CA PHE A 330 19.85 -17.71 14.79
C PHE A 330 18.54 -17.23 15.45
N SER A 331 18.59 -16.82 16.72
CA SER A 331 17.42 -16.27 17.43
C SER A 331 16.94 -14.92 16.89
N ALA A 332 17.76 -14.22 16.10
CA ALA A 332 17.43 -12.94 15.49
C ALA A 332 17.02 -13.05 14.02
N THR A 333 16.86 -14.26 13.46
CA THR A 333 16.45 -14.46 12.07
C THR A 333 15.10 -13.84 11.74
N ALA A 334 14.20 -13.73 12.73
CA ALA A 334 12.93 -13.00 12.59
C ALA A 334 13.11 -11.51 12.23
N ASN A 335 14.32 -10.97 12.44
CA ASN A 335 14.74 -9.62 12.09
C ASN A 335 15.52 -9.57 10.74
N LEU A 336 15.37 -10.56 9.83
CA LEU A 336 15.89 -10.50 8.45
C LEU A 336 14.79 -10.54 7.38
N PRO A 337 14.88 -9.72 6.31
CA PRO A 337 13.85 -9.64 5.28
C PRO A 337 13.39 -11.03 4.82
N LYS A 338 12.07 -11.20 4.76
CA LYS A 338 11.48 -12.49 4.35
C LYS A 338 11.71 -12.75 2.87
N ASP A 339 11.61 -14.01 2.45
CA ASP A 339 11.60 -14.34 1.04
C ASP A 339 10.37 -13.78 0.33
N ARG A 340 10.59 -13.32 -0.89
CA ARG A 340 9.55 -13.02 -1.85
C ARG A 340 9.87 -13.62 -3.20
N SER A 341 9.05 -14.59 -3.61
CA SER A 341 9.22 -15.30 -4.86
C SER A 341 8.22 -14.90 -5.97
N PHE A 342 8.68 -14.99 -7.22
CA PHE A 342 7.88 -14.83 -8.43
C PHE A 342 8.12 -16.01 -9.35
N LYS A 343 7.04 -16.56 -9.94
CA LYS A 343 7.16 -17.61 -10.97
C LYS A 343 7.41 -16.95 -12.32
N VAL A 344 8.51 -17.32 -12.97
CA VAL A 344 8.94 -16.79 -14.26
C VAL A 344 9.10 -17.95 -15.25
N ARG A 345 8.60 -17.77 -16.47
CA ARG A 345 8.71 -18.79 -17.51
C ARG A 345 10.11 -18.85 -18.06
N ARG A 346 10.60 -20.07 -18.26
CA ARG A 346 11.88 -20.32 -18.93
C ARG A 346 11.88 -19.83 -20.37
N SER A 347 13.06 -19.40 -20.81
CA SER A 347 13.29 -18.80 -22.13
C SER A 347 13.04 -19.76 -23.30
N SER A 348 13.21 -21.07 -23.09
CA SER A 348 13.08 -22.11 -24.12
C SER A 348 11.66 -22.33 -24.64
N GLY A 349 10.63 -21.75 -23.99
CA GLY A 349 9.23 -22.03 -24.32
C GLY A 349 8.77 -23.44 -23.93
N SER A 350 9.55 -24.16 -23.10
CA SER A 350 9.23 -25.50 -22.58
C SER A 350 7.96 -25.57 -21.70
N GLY A 351 7.40 -24.42 -21.33
CA GLY A 351 6.25 -24.33 -20.42
C GLY A 351 6.63 -24.52 -18.95
N VAL A 352 7.91 -24.71 -18.64
CA VAL A 352 8.43 -24.79 -17.28
C VAL A 352 8.55 -23.39 -16.68
N GLU A 353 8.06 -23.23 -15.45
CA GLU A 353 8.16 -22.00 -14.66
C GLU A 353 9.14 -22.21 -13.51
N ASP A 354 10.16 -21.37 -13.43
CA ASP A 354 11.09 -21.34 -12.31
C ASP A 354 10.60 -20.34 -11.26
N ALA A 355 10.96 -20.56 -9.99
CA ALA A 355 10.84 -19.53 -8.96
C ALA A 355 12.09 -18.66 -8.95
N LEU A 356 11.90 -17.35 -9.05
CA LEU A 356 12.91 -16.35 -8.71
C LEU A 356 12.64 -15.84 -7.31
N HIS A 357 13.64 -15.94 -6.44
CA HIS A 357 13.57 -15.57 -5.04
C HIS A 357 14.30 -14.24 -4.79
N PHE A 358 13.72 -13.42 -3.92
CA PHE A 358 14.23 -12.10 -3.57
C PHE A 358 14.08 -11.88 -2.07
N ALA A 359 15.05 -11.19 -1.46
CA ALA A 359 14.84 -10.60 -0.15
C ALA A 359 13.67 -9.59 -0.21
N GLU A 360 12.83 -9.48 0.82
CA GLU A 360 11.81 -8.42 0.89
C GLU A 360 12.46 -7.04 1.09
N VAL A 361 11.76 -5.97 0.71
CA VAL A 361 12.23 -4.60 0.94
C VAL A 361 12.04 -4.23 2.40
N TYR A 362 13.02 -3.54 2.98
CA TYR A 362 12.94 -3.00 4.33
C TYR A 362 13.08 -1.48 4.31
N THR A 363 12.49 -0.83 5.32
CA THR A 363 12.41 0.64 5.42
C THR A 363 13.76 1.30 5.20
N GLY A 364 14.84 0.74 5.77
CA GLY A 364 16.19 1.28 5.64
C GLY A 364 16.67 1.49 4.20
N GLN A 365 16.25 0.64 3.24
CA GLN A 365 16.60 0.80 1.82
C GLN A 365 15.94 2.03 1.19
N VAL A 366 14.75 2.39 1.66
CA VAL A 366 13.89 3.41 1.07
C VAL A 366 14.13 4.79 1.69
N ILE A 367 14.35 4.86 3.01
CA ILE A 367 14.56 6.13 3.72
C ILE A 367 16.05 6.53 3.81
N ASN A 368 16.86 6.10 2.84
CA ASN A 368 18.29 6.43 2.74
C ASN A 368 19.12 6.10 4.00
N ARG A 369 18.89 4.92 4.58
CA ARG A 369 19.73 4.35 5.65
C ARG A 369 20.60 3.22 5.09
N THR A 370 21.45 2.65 5.93
CA THR A 370 22.28 1.51 5.55
C THR A 370 21.48 0.20 5.43
N GLY A 371 21.96 -0.70 4.59
CA GLY A 371 21.50 -2.08 4.48
C GLY A 371 22.24 -3.07 5.37
N PHE A 372 21.88 -4.35 5.27
CA PHE A 372 22.49 -5.43 6.07
C PHE A 372 23.92 -5.75 5.62
N GLY A 373 24.23 -5.50 4.35
CA GLY A 373 25.55 -5.67 3.73
C GLY A 373 26.61 -4.68 4.20
N THR A 374 26.38 -3.93 5.28
CA THR A 374 27.45 -3.14 5.92
C THR A 374 28.38 -3.97 6.79
N PHE A 375 28.00 -5.22 7.12
CA PHE A 375 28.82 -6.15 7.90
C PHE A 375 29.25 -5.60 9.28
N PHE A 376 28.42 -4.77 9.92
CA PHE A 376 28.71 -4.31 11.28
C PHE A 376 28.45 -5.45 12.29
N GLU A 377 29.47 -5.79 13.08
CA GLU A 377 29.40 -6.89 14.07
C GLU A 377 28.40 -6.65 15.20
N ASN A 378 28.00 -5.39 15.44
CA ASN A 378 27.15 -4.98 16.58
C ASN A 378 25.68 -4.71 16.20
N THR A 379 25.25 -5.07 14.98
CA THR A 379 23.96 -4.63 14.43
C THR A 379 22.95 -5.75 14.23
N THR A 380 22.70 -6.56 15.26
CA THR A 380 21.48 -7.39 15.34
C THR A 380 20.20 -6.53 15.42
N ALA A 381 20.34 -5.21 15.52
CA ALA A 381 19.27 -4.22 15.69
C ALA A 381 18.86 -3.45 14.42
N VAL A 382 19.35 -3.81 13.22
CA VAL A 382 19.00 -3.04 11.98
C VAL A 382 17.49 -3.08 11.70
N TRP A 383 16.81 -4.21 11.90
CA TRP A 383 15.35 -4.26 11.73
C TRP A 383 14.61 -3.56 12.88
N THR A 384 14.95 -3.79 14.15
CA THR A 384 14.25 -3.14 15.28
C THR A 384 14.33 -1.62 15.24
N ASN A 385 15.42 -1.06 14.71
CA ASN A 385 15.56 0.38 14.47
C ASN A 385 14.97 0.88 13.13
N ALA A 386 14.52 -0.02 12.25
CA ALA A 386 13.81 0.30 11.01
C ALA A 386 12.28 0.43 11.20
N SER A 387 11.74 -0.14 12.29
CA SER A 387 10.34 0.01 12.70
C SER A 387 10.07 1.21 13.62
N SER A 388 11.10 1.84 14.20
CA SER A 388 10.91 3.10 14.91
C SER A 388 10.80 4.23 13.89
N PRO A 389 9.65 4.91 13.75
CA PRO A 389 9.64 6.22 13.12
C PRO A 389 10.63 7.05 13.92
N ALA A 390 11.73 7.45 13.28
CA ALA A 390 12.64 8.39 13.92
C ALA A 390 11.79 9.60 14.31
N ASN A 391 11.79 9.97 15.59
CA ASN A 391 11.19 11.23 16.04
C ASN A 391 11.65 12.33 15.09
N THR A 392 10.68 12.81 14.32
CA THR A 392 10.83 13.72 13.19
C THR A 392 11.17 15.11 13.70
N THR A 393 12.37 15.31 14.24
CA THR A 393 12.79 16.65 14.67
C THR A 393 14.26 16.99 14.43
N THR A 394 15.14 16.07 14.01
CA THR A 394 16.58 16.40 13.89
C THR A 394 17.34 15.87 12.67
N LEU A 395 16.69 15.38 11.62
CA LEU A 395 17.35 15.02 10.35
C LEU A 395 16.84 15.88 9.18
N THR A 396 16.98 17.20 9.35
CA THR A 396 16.99 18.19 8.26
C THR A 396 18.41 18.48 7.77
N THR A 397 19.35 17.54 7.90
CA THR A 397 20.42 17.46 6.92
C THR A 397 19.84 16.81 5.66
N ALA A 398 19.09 17.63 4.92
CA ALA A 398 18.94 17.41 3.49
C ALA A 398 20.37 17.23 2.95
N VAL A 399 20.75 15.99 2.66
CA VAL A 399 21.82 15.75 1.70
C VAL A 399 21.35 16.48 0.44
N GLU A 400 22.09 17.52 0.05
CA GLU A 400 21.76 18.40 -1.07
C GLU A 400 21.22 17.58 -2.25
N GLY A 401 19.99 17.90 -2.69
CA GLY A 401 19.39 17.33 -3.89
C GLY A 401 18.56 16.05 -3.73
N MET A 402 18.19 15.61 -2.53
CA MET A 402 17.26 14.48 -2.37
C MET A 402 15.81 14.94 -2.20
N VAL A 403 14.93 14.50 -3.11
CA VAL A 403 13.47 14.59 -2.95
C VAL A 403 13.06 13.52 -1.93
N PRO A 404 12.44 13.87 -0.79
CA PRO A 404 11.90 12.87 0.13
C PRO A 404 10.90 12.00 -0.62
N ILE A 405 11.08 10.69 -0.58
CA ILE A 405 10.13 9.74 -1.19
C ILE A 405 8.82 9.88 -0.41
N GLY A 406 7.83 10.52 -1.03
CA GLY A 406 6.50 10.64 -0.45
C GLY A 406 5.91 9.26 -0.15
N GLU A 407 5.26 9.11 0.99
CA GLU A 407 4.47 7.93 1.31
C GLU A 407 3.36 7.77 0.25
N GLY A 408 3.17 6.55 -0.27
CA GLY A 408 2.26 6.30 -1.39
C GLY A 408 2.93 6.46 -2.76
N ALA A 409 3.97 5.65 -2.99
CA ALA A 409 4.66 5.60 -4.27
C ALA A 409 5.12 4.16 -4.59
N ILE A 410 5.06 3.80 -5.87
CA ILE A 410 5.75 2.63 -6.39
C ILE A 410 7.19 3.04 -6.68
N LEU A 411 8.13 2.32 -6.10
CA LEU A 411 9.56 2.44 -6.35
C LEU A 411 9.98 1.27 -7.22
N ARG A 412 10.63 1.57 -8.34
CA ARG A 412 11.15 0.56 -9.27
C ARG A 412 12.66 0.64 -9.36
N TRP A 413 13.38 -0.45 -9.09
CA TRP A 413 14.84 -0.50 -9.17
C TRP A 413 15.36 -1.93 -9.30
N PRO A 414 16.63 -2.10 -9.75
CA PRO A 414 17.25 -3.42 -9.85
C PRO A 414 17.64 -3.97 -8.48
N ARG A 415 17.40 -5.26 -8.26
CA ARG A 415 17.67 -6.00 -7.02
C ARG A 415 18.25 -7.37 -7.36
N TRP A 416 19.12 -7.88 -6.51
CA TRP A 416 19.64 -9.24 -6.63
C TRP A 416 18.51 -10.24 -6.37
N GLY A 417 18.31 -11.14 -7.33
CA GLY A 417 17.42 -12.29 -7.22
C GLY A 417 18.18 -13.58 -7.47
N GLU A 418 17.69 -14.66 -6.91
CA GLU A 418 18.28 -15.99 -7.05
C GLU A 418 17.32 -16.95 -7.72
N ARG A 419 17.91 -17.80 -8.56
CA ARG A 419 17.28 -18.99 -9.12
C ARG A 419 18.12 -20.21 -8.76
N VAL A 420 17.51 -21.20 -8.11
CA VAL A 420 18.16 -22.47 -7.76
C VAL A 420 17.55 -23.59 -8.59
N VAL A 421 18.39 -24.41 -9.21
CA VAL A 421 17.96 -25.62 -9.94
C VAL A 421 18.78 -26.79 -9.43
N CYS A 422 18.10 -27.85 -8.99
CA CYS A 422 18.73 -29.05 -8.44
C CYS A 422 18.32 -30.29 -9.23
N GLN A 423 19.18 -31.30 -9.18
CA GLN A 423 18.87 -32.68 -9.56
C GLN A 423 19.37 -33.61 -8.45
N THR A 424 18.58 -34.63 -8.10
CA THR A 424 19.00 -35.65 -7.12
C THR A 424 19.89 -36.71 -7.77
N MET A 425 20.56 -37.53 -6.96
CA MET A 425 21.34 -38.68 -7.44
C MET A 425 20.52 -39.64 -8.34
N GLU A 426 19.22 -39.80 -8.06
CA GLU A 426 18.33 -40.68 -8.83
C GLU A 426 17.86 -40.04 -10.15
N GLU A 427 17.79 -38.71 -10.18
CA GLU A 427 17.37 -37.94 -11.37
C GLU A 427 18.51 -37.73 -12.37
N MET A 428 19.77 -37.74 -11.90
CA MET A 428 20.93 -37.53 -12.75
C MET A 428 21.23 -38.75 -13.63
N PRO A 429 21.20 -38.59 -14.97
CA PRO A 429 21.46 -39.70 -15.88
C PRO A 429 22.92 -40.17 -15.78
N GLY A 430 23.13 -41.49 -15.78
CA GLY A 430 24.47 -42.08 -15.92
C GLY A 430 25.40 -41.95 -14.70
N ASN A 431 24.86 -41.82 -13.48
CA ASN A 431 25.62 -41.67 -12.23
C ASN A 431 26.53 -40.44 -12.23
N GLY A 432 26.00 -39.31 -12.68
CA GLY A 432 26.72 -38.04 -12.78
C GLY A 432 27.23 -37.46 -11.45
N LEU A 433 26.61 -37.85 -10.33
CA LEU A 433 27.00 -37.59 -8.95
C LEU A 433 27.20 -38.92 -8.23
N ILE A 434 28.43 -39.19 -7.77
CA ILE A 434 28.80 -40.43 -7.08
C ILE A 434 29.17 -40.09 -5.64
N ILE A 435 28.51 -40.72 -4.68
CA ILE A 435 28.87 -40.62 -3.26
C ILE A 435 29.61 -41.89 -2.84
N ASP A 436 30.83 -41.71 -2.35
CA ASP A 436 31.74 -42.78 -1.95
C ASP A 436 32.11 -42.64 -0.46
N PRO A 437 31.37 -43.35 0.40
CA PRO A 437 31.64 -43.40 1.82
C PRO A 437 32.78 -44.38 2.11
N LYS A 438 33.96 -43.86 2.43
CA LYS A 438 35.11 -44.64 2.92
C LYS A 438 34.94 -44.92 4.41
N ARG A 439 34.14 -45.93 4.73
CA ARG A 439 34.06 -46.49 6.09
C ARG A 439 35.22 -47.45 6.33
N ASN A 440 35.78 -47.43 7.55
CA ASN A 440 36.93 -48.24 7.99
C ASN A 440 38.32 -47.71 7.57
N THR A 441 38.41 -46.48 7.09
CA THR A 441 39.69 -45.77 6.94
C THR A 441 39.93 -44.88 8.17
N GLN A 442 41.17 -44.45 8.43
CA GLN A 442 41.54 -43.79 9.69
C GLN A 442 40.64 -42.60 10.08
N ASN A 443 40.03 -41.93 9.10
CA ASN A 443 39.29 -40.69 9.29
C ASN A 443 37.77 -40.78 8.98
N ASN A 444 37.26 -41.95 8.60
CA ASN A 444 35.85 -42.18 8.23
C ASN A 444 35.27 -41.04 7.36
N LEU A 445 35.71 -40.98 6.10
CA LEU A 445 35.37 -39.88 5.19
C LEU A 445 34.30 -40.27 4.17
N THR A 446 33.55 -39.29 3.70
CA THR A 446 32.67 -39.41 2.54
C THR A 446 33.16 -38.48 1.45
N TYR A 447 33.35 -39.02 0.25
CA TYR A 447 33.72 -38.26 -0.94
C TYR A 447 32.54 -38.15 -1.90
N GLY A 448 32.37 -36.99 -2.52
CA GLY A 448 31.42 -36.79 -3.61
C GLY A 448 32.18 -36.47 -4.89
N TYR A 449 31.84 -37.13 -5.99
CA TYR A 449 32.43 -36.90 -7.31
C TYR A 449 31.34 -36.44 -8.27
N VAL A 450 31.49 -35.25 -8.83
CA VAL A 450 30.58 -34.72 -9.86
C VAL A 450 31.31 -34.72 -11.19
N THR A 451 30.76 -35.42 -12.18
CA THR A 451 31.33 -35.48 -13.52
C THR A 451 31.10 -34.18 -14.28
N LYS A 452 31.99 -33.86 -15.24
CA LYS A 452 31.81 -32.72 -16.16
C LYS A 452 30.53 -32.84 -16.96
N ALA A 453 30.16 -34.06 -17.36
CA ALA A 453 28.91 -34.35 -18.04
C ALA A 453 27.69 -33.98 -17.17
N ALA A 454 27.74 -34.25 -15.87
CA ALA A 454 26.67 -33.86 -14.94
C ALA A 454 26.55 -32.34 -14.80
N VAL A 455 27.66 -31.61 -14.68
CA VAL A 455 27.64 -30.14 -14.64
C VAL A 455 27.06 -29.58 -15.94
N HIS A 456 27.52 -30.07 -17.10
CA HIS A 456 26.96 -29.67 -18.39
C HIS A 456 25.46 -29.96 -18.49
N GLY A 457 25.04 -31.16 -18.10
CA GLY A 457 23.63 -31.57 -18.11
C GLY A 457 22.77 -30.71 -17.19
N LEU A 458 23.26 -30.35 -16.00
CA LEU A 458 22.56 -29.48 -15.07
C LEU A 458 22.44 -28.05 -15.59
N LEU A 459 23.50 -27.48 -16.17
CA LEU A 459 23.45 -26.14 -16.79
C LEU A 459 22.49 -26.10 -17.98
N ASP A 460 22.49 -27.14 -18.82
CA ASP A 460 21.55 -27.27 -19.94
C ASP A 460 20.12 -27.45 -19.43
N TYR A 461 19.90 -28.26 -18.38
CA TYR A 461 18.61 -28.44 -17.72
C TYR A 461 18.10 -27.13 -17.08
N ALA A 462 19.01 -26.32 -16.52
CA ALA A 462 18.71 -25.01 -15.96
C ALA A 462 18.59 -23.91 -17.03
N GLU A 463 18.84 -24.20 -18.31
CA GLU A 463 18.88 -23.20 -19.39
C GLU A 463 19.87 -22.05 -19.14
N ILE A 464 20.98 -22.33 -18.45
CA ILE A 464 22.04 -21.33 -18.24
C ILE A 464 22.82 -21.21 -19.54
N SER A 465 22.67 -20.08 -20.22
CA SER A 465 23.20 -19.84 -21.57
C SER A 465 24.73 -19.89 -21.66
N ASN A 466 25.43 -19.63 -20.55
CA ASN A 466 26.89 -19.60 -20.52
C ASN A 466 27.50 -21.00 -20.36
N LYS A 467 27.69 -21.71 -21.48
CA LYS A 467 28.28 -23.06 -21.47
C LYS A 467 29.77 -23.11 -21.09
N SER A 468 30.48 -21.98 -21.08
CA SER A 468 31.89 -21.96 -20.65
C SER A 468 32.03 -22.23 -19.14
N LEU A 469 30.95 -22.07 -18.37
CA LEU A 469 30.94 -22.33 -16.92
C LEU A 469 31.23 -23.79 -16.55
N ALA A 470 30.99 -24.72 -17.47
CA ALA A 470 31.29 -26.14 -17.26
C ALA A 470 32.74 -26.53 -17.64
N GLN A 471 33.55 -25.60 -18.13
CA GLN A 471 34.97 -25.83 -18.44
C GLN A 471 35.83 -25.76 -17.18
N LEU A 472 35.58 -26.66 -16.22
CA LEU A 472 36.34 -26.76 -14.99
C LEU A 472 37.67 -27.52 -15.24
N PRO A 473 38.79 -27.07 -14.63
CA PRO A 473 40.05 -27.78 -14.72
C PRO A 473 39.92 -29.21 -14.14
N PRO A 474 40.70 -30.18 -14.63
CA PRO A 474 40.73 -31.53 -14.05
C PRO A 474 41.09 -31.48 -12.56
N ILE A 475 40.49 -32.37 -11.78
CA ILE A 475 40.80 -32.49 -10.36
C ILE A 475 42.00 -33.40 -10.14
N ASN A 476 42.88 -33.01 -9.23
CA ASN A 476 43.99 -33.83 -8.78
C ASN A 476 43.59 -34.61 -7.52
N PHE A 477 43.29 -35.91 -7.65
CA PHE A 477 42.86 -36.76 -6.54
C PHE A 477 43.88 -36.82 -5.41
N ALA A 478 45.18 -36.75 -5.70
CA ALA A 478 46.22 -36.76 -4.66
C ALA A 478 46.15 -35.56 -3.72
N SER A 479 45.51 -34.46 -4.14
CA SER A 479 45.30 -33.26 -3.30
C SER A 479 44.00 -33.28 -2.49
N TYR A 480 43.04 -34.10 -2.88
CA TYR A 480 41.70 -34.14 -2.26
C TYR A 480 41.49 -35.39 -1.38
N LEU A 481 41.94 -36.56 -1.83
CA LEU A 481 41.82 -37.82 -1.09
C LEU A 481 42.84 -37.88 0.05
N ASP A 482 42.44 -38.47 1.17
CA ASP A 482 43.38 -38.78 2.25
C ASP A 482 44.33 -39.91 1.82
N PRO A 483 45.55 -39.96 2.39
CA PRO A 483 46.50 -41.02 2.08
C PRO A 483 45.90 -42.43 2.28
N GLY A 484 45.89 -43.23 1.20
CA GLY A 484 45.35 -44.60 1.21
C GLY A 484 43.89 -44.71 0.75
N ASP A 485 43.19 -43.59 0.54
CA ASP A 485 41.89 -43.60 -0.12
C ASP A 485 42.07 -43.57 -1.65
N GLU A 486 41.35 -44.44 -2.35
CA GLU A 486 41.32 -44.50 -3.81
C GLU A 486 39.92 -44.15 -4.35
N PRO A 487 39.81 -43.53 -5.54
CA PRO A 487 38.52 -43.24 -6.16
C PRO A 487 37.77 -44.54 -6.51
N PRO A 488 36.43 -44.50 -6.62
CA PRO A 488 35.65 -45.64 -7.09
C PRO A 488 36.09 -46.12 -8.48
N ALA A 489 35.95 -47.43 -8.74
CA ALA A 489 36.28 -47.99 -10.04
C ALA A 489 35.50 -47.29 -11.18
N GLY A 490 36.22 -46.84 -12.21
CA GLY A 490 35.64 -46.13 -13.35
C GLY A 490 35.57 -44.60 -13.21
N VAL A 491 35.95 -44.02 -12.06
CA VAL A 491 36.04 -42.57 -11.88
C VAL A 491 37.45 -42.09 -12.20
N MET A 492 37.58 -41.25 -13.23
CA MET A 492 38.87 -40.70 -13.69
C MET A 492 39.00 -39.20 -13.40
N GLU A 493 40.21 -38.75 -13.06
CA GLU A 493 40.51 -37.33 -12.80
C GLU A 493 40.11 -36.39 -13.95
N SER A 494 40.26 -36.85 -15.19
CA SER A 494 39.90 -36.08 -16.40
C SER A 494 38.41 -35.74 -16.47
N ASP A 495 37.58 -36.58 -15.87
CA ASP A 495 36.12 -36.58 -16.05
C ASP A 495 35.40 -35.89 -14.89
N VAL A 496 36.06 -35.79 -13.73
CA VAL A 496 35.52 -35.13 -12.55
C VAL A 496 35.71 -33.62 -12.65
N ALA A 497 34.62 -32.89 -12.41
CA ALA A 497 34.58 -31.42 -12.44
C ALA A 497 34.63 -30.82 -11.03
N MET A 498 34.02 -31.49 -10.06
CA MET A 498 33.93 -31.04 -8.68
C MET A 498 34.04 -32.24 -7.72
N MET A 499 34.78 -32.06 -6.64
CA MET A 499 34.88 -33.03 -5.55
C MET A 499 34.44 -32.42 -4.21
N GLY A 500 33.67 -33.19 -3.46
CA GLY A 500 33.35 -32.94 -2.06
C GLY A 500 34.07 -33.91 -1.15
N LYS A 501 34.45 -33.43 0.03
CA LYS A 501 35.08 -34.21 1.09
C LYS A 501 34.45 -33.81 2.41
N TRP A 502 33.88 -34.78 3.11
CA TRP A 502 33.23 -34.56 4.39
C TRP A 502 33.66 -35.60 5.41
N SER A 503 33.87 -35.14 6.64
CA SER A 503 34.05 -36.04 7.76
C SER A 503 32.73 -36.64 8.20
N ASP A 504 32.78 -37.90 8.61
CA ASP A 504 31.65 -38.53 9.26
C ASP A 504 31.56 -38.19 10.75
N ASN A 505 31.03 -36.99 11.00
CA ASN A 505 30.83 -36.41 12.31
C ASN A 505 29.40 -36.61 12.84
N GLY A 506 28.60 -37.48 12.22
CA GLY A 506 27.25 -37.79 12.67
C GLY A 506 26.20 -36.72 12.41
N VAL A 507 26.48 -35.70 11.60
CA VAL A 507 25.46 -34.69 11.24
C VAL A 507 24.54 -35.16 10.11
N ALA A 508 23.33 -34.61 10.06
CA ALA A 508 22.29 -35.01 9.13
C ALA A 508 22.55 -34.52 7.70
N HIS A 509 23.08 -33.30 7.55
CA HIS A 509 23.33 -32.71 6.24
C HIS A 509 24.61 -31.88 6.19
N GLN A 510 25.24 -31.86 5.02
CA GLN A 510 26.46 -31.12 4.74
C GLN A 510 26.46 -30.56 3.32
N PHE A 511 27.23 -29.48 3.12
CA PHE A 511 27.34 -28.80 1.84
C PHE A 511 28.78 -28.78 1.36
N LYS A 512 28.97 -28.79 0.05
CA LYS A 512 30.21 -28.36 -0.61
C LYS A 512 29.82 -27.50 -1.78
N SER A 513 30.26 -26.24 -1.76
CA SER A 513 29.98 -25.28 -2.82
C SER A 513 31.28 -24.94 -3.57
N GLU A 514 31.15 -24.63 -4.85
CA GLU A 514 32.22 -24.22 -5.77
C GLU A 514 31.68 -23.13 -6.70
N ALA A 515 32.48 -22.11 -6.99
CA ALA A 515 32.05 -21.02 -7.87
C ALA A 515 32.31 -21.39 -9.33
N LEU A 516 31.27 -21.41 -10.14
CA LEU A 516 31.40 -21.48 -11.61
C LEU A 516 31.66 -20.08 -12.20
N ASP A 517 31.02 -19.06 -11.63
CA ASP A 517 31.29 -17.65 -11.92
C ASP A 517 31.42 -16.85 -10.62
N ARG A 518 32.55 -16.14 -10.46
CA ARG A 518 32.81 -15.25 -9.32
C ARG A 518 32.27 -13.83 -9.53
N GLY A 519 31.60 -13.59 -10.65
CA GLY A 519 30.93 -12.35 -10.99
C GLY A 519 31.83 -11.26 -11.53
N GLU A 520 33.03 -11.63 -11.99
CA GLU A 520 33.95 -10.72 -12.70
C GLU A 520 33.30 -10.04 -13.92
N PRO A 521 32.47 -10.74 -14.75
CA PRO A 521 31.77 -10.12 -15.87
C PRO A 521 30.76 -9.03 -15.48
N GLY A 522 30.39 -8.95 -14.20
CA GLY A 522 29.47 -7.92 -13.69
C GLY A 522 27.99 -8.31 -13.70
N HIS A 523 27.63 -9.48 -14.24
CA HIS A 523 26.24 -9.90 -14.45
C HIS A 523 25.62 -10.74 -13.32
N GLY A 524 26.36 -10.99 -12.23
CA GLY A 524 25.90 -11.86 -11.14
C GLY A 524 26.90 -12.96 -10.79
N TRP A 525 26.43 -14.00 -10.10
CA TRP A 525 27.25 -15.13 -9.66
C TRP A 525 26.59 -16.45 -10.04
N THR A 526 27.40 -17.49 -10.19
CA THR A 526 26.91 -18.85 -10.38
C THR A 526 27.67 -19.80 -9.48
N MET A 527 26.93 -20.47 -8.60
CA MET A 527 27.46 -21.42 -7.62
C MET A 527 26.98 -22.82 -7.95
N LEU A 528 27.89 -23.78 -7.89
CA LEU A 528 27.59 -25.21 -7.94
C LEU A 528 27.70 -25.76 -6.53
N GLU A 529 26.75 -26.57 -6.09
CA GLU A 529 26.71 -27.10 -4.74
C GLU A 529 26.29 -28.57 -4.70
N ILE A 530 27.01 -29.35 -3.90
CA ILE A 530 26.62 -30.70 -3.51
C ILE A 530 25.98 -30.62 -2.12
N VAL A 531 24.75 -31.10 -2.02
CA VAL A 531 24.04 -31.28 -0.75
C VAL A 531 24.07 -32.76 -0.42
N LEU A 532 24.71 -33.13 0.69
CA LEU A 532 24.82 -34.50 1.19
C LEU A 532 23.92 -34.67 2.41
N ILE A 533 23.10 -35.71 2.42
CA ILE A 533 22.21 -36.09 3.52
C ILE A 533 22.61 -37.48 4.03
N ARG A 534 22.69 -37.62 5.35
CA ARG A 534 23.04 -38.86 6.05
C ARG A 534 22.15 -39.04 7.27
N LEU A 535 21.22 -39.98 7.19
CA LEU A 535 20.23 -40.21 8.24
C LEU A 535 20.24 -41.67 8.68
N ASN A 536 20.03 -41.91 9.96
CA ASN A 536 19.78 -43.24 10.47
C ASN A 536 18.33 -43.64 10.14
N GLU A 537 18.17 -44.82 9.53
CA GLU A 537 16.87 -45.37 9.14
C GLU A 537 15.90 -45.50 10.33
N SER A 538 16.41 -45.58 11.57
CA SER A 538 15.57 -45.65 12.78
C SER A 538 14.87 -44.34 13.09
N TYR A 539 15.47 -43.20 12.72
CA TYR A 539 14.92 -41.85 12.90
C TYR A 539 14.18 -41.35 11.66
N ALA A 540 14.27 -42.08 10.55
CA ALA A 540 13.57 -41.81 9.31
C ALA A 540 12.86 -43.10 8.83
N PRO A 541 11.89 -43.63 9.58
CA PRO A 541 11.30 -44.95 9.30
C PRO A 541 10.54 -45.05 7.98
N GLN A 542 10.18 -43.92 7.36
CA GLN A 542 9.50 -43.84 6.08
C GLN A 542 10.45 -43.55 4.91
N SER A 543 11.75 -43.50 5.18
CA SER A 543 12.74 -43.08 4.20
C SER A 543 13.00 -44.10 3.10
N GLN A 544 13.39 -43.61 1.94
CA GLN A 544 13.91 -44.38 0.81
C GLN A 544 15.21 -43.72 0.35
N PHE A 545 16.34 -44.36 0.63
CA PHE A 545 17.65 -43.83 0.25
C PHE A 545 18.22 -44.56 -0.97
N PRO A 546 18.85 -43.84 -1.91
CA PRO A 546 19.57 -44.42 -3.05
C PRO A 546 20.74 -45.30 -2.63
N GLN A 547 21.38 -44.98 -1.50
CA GLN A 547 22.54 -45.68 -0.99
C GLN A 547 22.45 -45.88 0.52
N TYR A 548 22.97 -47.00 1.00
CA TYR A 548 23.10 -47.29 2.42
C TYR A 548 24.54 -47.65 2.76
N VAL A 549 24.99 -47.29 3.95
CA VAL A 549 26.32 -47.65 4.45
C VAL A 549 26.28 -48.54 5.68
N PRO A 550 27.28 -49.42 5.87
CA PRO A 550 27.38 -50.27 7.05
C PRO A 550 27.57 -49.43 8.31
N GLY A 551 26.58 -49.47 9.20
CA GLY A 551 26.58 -48.84 10.53
C GLY A 551 25.55 -49.44 11.50
N GLY A 552 24.79 -50.43 11.02
CA GLY A 552 23.71 -51.12 11.71
C GLY A 552 23.11 -52.18 10.80
N ASP A 553 22.01 -52.81 11.22
CA ASP A 553 21.34 -53.88 10.49
C ASP A 553 20.02 -53.42 9.86
N ALA A 554 19.69 -54.00 8.70
CA ALA A 554 18.49 -53.67 7.94
C ALA A 554 17.21 -54.09 8.67
N ILE A 555 17.26 -55.19 9.43
CA ILE A 555 16.12 -55.70 10.20
C ILE A 555 15.85 -54.78 11.39
N SER A 556 16.89 -54.30 12.06
CA SER A 556 16.77 -53.31 13.14
C SER A 556 16.62 -51.86 12.66
N ARG A 557 16.66 -51.61 11.34
CA ARG A 557 16.64 -50.26 10.74
C ARG A 557 17.68 -49.33 11.35
N THR A 558 18.89 -49.81 11.59
CA THR A 558 19.97 -48.99 12.17
C THR A 558 21.04 -48.62 11.15
N ARG A 559 20.76 -48.86 9.87
CA ARG A 559 21.64 -48.47 8.76
C ARG A 559 21.59 -46.95 8.57
N ILE A 560 22.68 -46.41 8.05
CA ILE A 560 22.73 -45.00 7.66
C ILE A 560 22.42 -44.94 6.17
N GLY A 561 21.31 -44.27 5.85
CA GLY A 561 20.93 -43.91 4.50
C GLY A 561 21.68 -42.68 4.02
N ILE A 562 21.98 -42.67 2.72
CA ILE A 562 22.67 -41.58 2.04
C ILE A 562 21.79 -41.10 0.90
N ASP A 563 21.54 -39.79 0.91
CA ASP A 563 20.89 -39.06 -0.17
C ASP A 563 21.79 -37.89 -0.58
N ALA A 564 21.76 -37.52 -1.86
CA ALA A 564 22.46 -36.31 -2.29
C ALA A 564 21.81 -35.67 -3.52
N ALA A 565 22.10 -34.38 -3.70
CA ALA A 565 21.71 -33.61 -4.86
C ALA A 565 22.84 -32.69 -5.32
N LEU A 566 22.83 -32.39 -6.62
CA LEU A 566 23.65 -31.38 -7.24
C LEU A 566 22.75 -30.19 -7.60
N CYS A 567 23.10 -29.02 -7.11
CA CYS A 567 22.35 -27.78 -7.30
C CYS A 567 23.23 -26.72 -7.98
N VAL A 568 22.61 -25.92 -8.85
CA VAL A 568 23.18 -24.70 -9.39
C VAL A 568 22.33 -23.51 -8.94
N SER A 569 22.98 -22.55 -8.27
CA SER A 569 22.39 -21.27 -7.88
C SER A 569 22.90 -20.18 -8.82
N GLU A 570 21.99 -19.48 -9.47
CA GLU A 570 22.27 -18.34 -10.32
C GLU A 570 21.70 -17.07 -9.68
N ILE A 571 22.58 -16.16 -9.28
CA ILE A 571 22.22 -14.89 -8.65
C ILE A 571 22.42 -13.79 -9.68
N ARG A 572 21.35 -13.10 -10.08
CA ARG A 572 21.35 -12.06 -11.12
C ARG A 572 20.54 -10.84 -10.69
N PRO A 573 20.79 -9.66 -11.28
CA PRO A 573 19.97 -8.49 -11.04
C PRO A 573 18.67 -8.55 -11.86
N HIS A 574 17.56 -8.20 -11.22
CA HIS A 574 16.24 -8.06 -11.83
C HIS A 574 15.57 -6.77 -11.38
N ILE A 575 14.70 -6.21 -12.22
CA ILE A 575 13.98 -4.98 -11.92
C ILE A 575 12.62 -5.32 -11.29
N LEU A 576 12.40 -4.81 -10.08
CA LEU A 576 11.15 -5.03 -9.33
C LEU A 576 10.49 -3.72 -8.95
N ASP A 577 9.17 -3.80 -8.75
CA ASP A 577 8.35 -2.77 -8.12
C ASP A 577 8.18 -3.09 -6.64
N ALA A 578 8.44 -2.11 -5.79
CA ALA A 578 8.05 -2.14 -4.39
C ALA A 578 7.21 -0.92 -4.03
N TYR A 579 6.21 -1.11 -3.19
CA TYR A 579 5.34 -0.02 -2.75
C TYR A 579 5.79 0.51 -1.40
N HIS A 580 6.05 1.81 -1.35
CA HIS A 580 6.35 2.52 -0.11
C HIS A 580 5.03 2.90 0.59
N ASN A 581 4.63 2.07 1.55
CA ASN A 581 3.38 2.21 2.28
C ASN A 581 3.50 3.27 3.39
N ALA A 582 2.46 4.10 3.57
CA ALA A 582 2.33 5.04 4.68
C ALA A 582 2.09 4.37 6.04
N ALA A 583 1.50 3.17 6.04
CA ALA A 583 1.00 2.49 7.24
C ALA A 583 1.81 1.23 7.64
N GLY A 584 2.96 0.97 7.01
CA GLY A 584 3.74 -0.23 7.31
C GLY A 584 5.04 -0.35 6.52
N LEU A 585 5.68 -1.52 6.61
CA LEU A 585 6.93 -1.80 5.89
C LEU A 585 6.72 -1.70 4.36
N PRO A 586 7.73 -1.27 3.59
CA PRO A 586 7.70 -1.39 2.14
C PRO A 586 7.48 -2.84 1.72
N THR A 587 6.77 -3.05 0.61
CA THR A 587 6.46 -4.41 0.12
C THR A 587 6.73 -4.54 -1.36
N THR A 588 7.42 -5.59 -1.76
CA THR A 588 7.64 -5.95 -3.16
C THR A 588 6.31 -6.39 -3.77
N ARG A 589 5.95 -5.79 -4.90
CA ARG A 589 4.66 -6.02 -5.57
C ARG A 589 4.80 -6.85 -6.83
N ASN A 590 5.67 -6.42 -7.74
CA ASN A 590 5.74 -7.01 -9.07
C ASN A 590 7.20 -7.22 -9.51
N PHE A 591 7.41 -8.32 -10.23
CA PHE A 591 8.55 -8.49 -11.12
C PHE A 591 8.27 -7.74 -12.43
N VAL A 592 9.22 -6.91 -12.88
CA VAL A 592 9.04 -6.05 -14.07
C VAL A 592 9.78 -6.62 -15.26
N GLU A 593 11.09 -6.75 -15.15
CA GLU A 593 11.96 -7.25 -16.22
C GLU A 593 13.27 -7.79 -15.66
N GLU A 594 13.96 -8.63 -16.44
CA GLU A 594 15.34 -9.01 -16.17
C GLU A 594 16.29 -7.87 -16.53
N GLY A 595 17.32 -7.64 -15.72
CA GLY A 595 18.33 -6.63 -16.03
C GLY A 595 18.90 -5.92 -14.82
N ASP A 596 20.10 -5.40 -15.03
CA ASP A 596 20.84 -4.58 -14.08
C ASP A 596 20.53 -3.08 -14.20
N VAL A 597 20.10 -2.61 -15.37
CA VAL A 597 19.81 -1.19 -15.65
C VAL A 597 18.49 -1.09 -16.41
N PHE A 598 17.74 0.00 -16.20
CA PHE A 598 16.51 0.25 -16.95
C PHE A 598 16.75 0.34 -18.46
N THR A 599 16.03 -0.47 -19.23
CA THR A 599 16.18 -0.58 -20.70
C THR A 599 15.52 0.57 -21.48
N VAL A 600 14.51 1.25 -20.89
CA VAL A 600 13.67 2.24 -21.60
C VAL A 600 14.09 3.70 -21.37
N PRO A 601 14.24 4.52 -22.43
CA PRO A 601 14.63 5.93 -22.32
C PRO A 601 13.48 6.87 -21.89
N ASP A 602 13.77 7.71 -20.89
CA ASP A 602 13.40 9.11 -20.56
C ASP A 602 12.10 9.80 -21.04
N LYS A 603 11.18 9.16 -21.75
CA LYS A 603 10.00 9.87 -22.31
C LYS A 603 8.98 10.32 -21.26
N ASN A 604 8.94 9.67 -20.11
CA ASN A 604 7.95 9.93 -19.06
C ASN A 604 8.57 10.39 -17.72
N ARG A 605 9.83 10.85 -17.74
CA ARG A 605 10.48 11.38 -16.54
C ARG A 605 9.95 12.77 -16.20
N LYS A 606 9.56 12.97 -14.95
CA LYS A 606 9.37 14.27 -14.32
C LYS A 606 10.69 14.68 -13.64
N GLY A 607 11.01 15.98 -13.72
CA GLY A 607 12.18 16.53 -13.05
C GLY A 607 13.53 16.27 -13.72
N LYS A 608 14.61 16.58 -12.98
CA LYS A 608 16.00 16.50 -13.44
C LYS A 608 16.57 15.11 -13.22
N PHE A 609 17.51 14.73 -14.09
CA PHE A 609 18.33 13.54 -13.93
C PHE A 609 19.20 13.65 -12.68
N ILE A 610 19.20 12.63 -11.84
CA ILE A 610 20.11 12.54 -10.69
C ILE A 610 21.51 12.21 -11.20
N GLN A 611 22.44 13.14 -10.96
CA GLN A 611 23.87 12.97 -11.20
C GLN A 611 24.55 12.35 -9.98
N ASP A 612 25.74 11.78 -10.19
CA ASP A 612 26.61 11.22 -9.13
C ASP A 612 26.00 10.09 -8.28
N VAL A 613 25.08 9.33 -8.87
CA VAL A 613 24.51 8.12 -8.26
C VAL A 613 24.65 6.95 -9.22
N GLN A 614 25.00 5.78 -8.68
CA GLN A 614 25.16 4.57 -9.44
C GLN A 614 23.84 4.18 -10.12
N ARG A 615 23.93 3.78 -11.39
CA ARG A 615 22.81 3.27 -12.17
C ARG A 615 23.00 1.77 -12.34
N GLY A 616 22.11 1.03 -11.70
CA GLY A 616 22.10 -0.42 -11.75
C GLY A 616 22.96 -1.13 -10.73
N LEU A 617 23.05 -2.44 -10.88
CA LEU A 617 23.83 -3.34 -10.03
C LEU A 617 24.94 -4.00 -10.83
N LYS A 618 26.10 -4.23 -10.20
CA LYS A 618 27.22 -4.94 -10.82
C LYS A 618 27.88 -5.88 -9.83
N SER A 619 28.22 -7.09 -10.24
CA SER A 619 28.91 -8.08 -9.38
C SER A 619 30.43 -7.92 -9.34
N THR A 620 31.03 -7.15 -10.25
CA THR A 620 32.49 -7.00 -10.38
C THR A 620 33.11 -6.48 -9.08
N GLY A 621 34.16 -7.16 -8.61
CA GLY A 621 34.87 -6.80 -7.38
C GLY A 621 34.13 -7.14 -6.07
N LYS A 622 33.00 -7.84 -6.12
CA LYS A 622 32.16 -8.15 -4.95
C LYS A 622 32.14 -9.63 -4.56
N TRP A 623 33.09 -10.42 -5.06
CA TRP A 623 33.23 -11.84 -4.74
C TRP A 623 33.34 -12.10 -3.23
N LEU A 624 34.14 -11.30 -2.50
CA LEU A 624 34.33 -11.52 -1.06
C LEU A 624 33.05 -11.30 -0.23
N PRO A 625 32.33 -10.16 -0.36
CA PRO A 625 31.01 -9.99 0.26
C PRO A 625 30.03 -11.11 -0.10
N PHE A 626 29.95 -11.47 -1.39
CA PHE A 626 29.07 -12.55 -1.86
C PHE A 626 29.44 -13.89 -1.21
N SER A 627 30.72 -14.27 -1.23
CA SER A 627 31.21 -15.53 -0.65
C SER A 627 30.95 -15.60 0.86
N ASN A 628 31.09 -14.50 1.58
CA ASN A 628 30.76 -14.43 3.00
C ASN A 628 29.26 -14.57 3.24
N ALA A 629 28.43 -13.88 2.46
CA ALA A 629 26.97 -13.97 2.55
C ALA A 629 26.45 -15.37 2.21
N HIS A 630 27.00 -16.02 1.18
CA HIS A 630 26.70 -17.40 0.83
C HIS A 630 27.08 -18.36 1.95
N THR A 631 28.30 -18.22 2.50
CA THR A 631 28.74 -19.05 3.62
C THR A 631 27.90 -18.80 4.87
N ASN A 632 27.46 -17.56 5.11
CA ASN A 632 26.54 -17.21 6.18
C ASN A 632 25.21 -17.96 6.03
N ALA A 633 24.61 -17.96 4.85
CA ALA A 633 23.37 -18.70 4.60
C ALA A 633 23.54 -20.20 4.85
N ARG A 634 24.59 -20.83 4.33
CA ARG A 634 24.87 -22.25 4.60
C ARG A 634 25.13 -22.53 6.07
N ASN A 635 25.85 -21.66 6.78
CA ASN A 635 26.05 -21.79 8.22
C ASN A 635 24.75 -21.70 9.01
N MET A 636 23.77 -20.91 8.56
CA MET A 636 22.43 -20.88 9.17
C MET A 636 21.70 -22.21 9.01
N ILE A 637 21.77 -22.81 7.82
CA ILE A 637 21.17 -24.13 7.56
C ILE A 637 21.90 -25.22 8.37
N ILE A 638 23.23 -25.17 8.46
CA ILE A 638 24.04 -26.16 9.20
C ILE A 638 23.78 -26.10 10.71
N LYS A 639 23.37 -24.96 11.28
CA LYS A 639 23.08 -24.83 12.71
C LYS A 639 21.93 -25.69 13.20
N ASP A 640 21.05 -26.14 12.30
CA ASP A 640 19.98 -27.09 12.60
C ASP A 640 20.49 -28.54 12.74
N ASN A 641 21.76 -28.81 12.40
CA ASN A 641 22.40 -30.08 12.77
C ASN A 641 22.58 -30.15 14.29
N GLY A 642 21.63 -30.80 14.97
CA GLY A 642 21.79 -31.24 16.34
C GLY A 642 23.07 -32.07 16.51
N ARG A 643 23.76 -31.92 17.64
CA ARG A 643 25.01 -32.66 17.94
C ARG A 643 24.85 -33.72 19.02
N ASP A 644 23.65 -33.85 19.59
CA ASP A 644 23.41 -34.72 20.74
C ASP A 644 23.32 -36.20 20.34
N PHE A 645 22.97 -36.49 19.08
CA PHE A 645 22.86 -37.85 18.53
C PHE A 645 23.28 -37.86 17.06
N TYR A 646 23.83 -38.99 16.60
CA TYR A 646 24.32 -39.12 15.23
C TYR A 646 23.22 -39.48 14.23
N HIS A 647 23.24 -38.80 13.09
CA HIS A 647 22.39 -39.02 11.92
C HIS A 647 20.90 -38.90 12.21
N VAL A 648 20.52 -38.02 13.14
CA VAL A 648 19.11 -37.74 13.44
C VAL A 648 18.55 -36.75 12.45
N SER A 649 17.30 -36.96 12.01
CA SER A 649 16.56 -35.99 11.21
C SER A 649 16.37 -34.66 11.96
N ASN A 650 16.30 -33.58 11.21
CA ASN A 650 16.00 -32.25 11.72
C ASN A 650 14.95 -31.58 10.81
N PRO A 651 14.28 -30.51 11.28
CA PRO A 651 13.26 -29.82 10.48
C PRO A 651 13.75 -29.39 9.09
N THR A 652 15.00 -28.97 8.98
CA THR A 652 15.62 -28.58 7.69
C THR A 652 15.68 -29.74 6.70
N VAL A 653 16.15 -30.91 7.11
CA VAL A 653 16.30 -32.06 6.20
C VAL A 653 14.95 -32.67 5.84
N VAL A 654 13.98 -32.62 6.77
CA VAL A 654 12.59 -33.03 6.49
C VAL A 654 11.92 -32.09 5.48
N SER A 655 12.21 -30.78 5.52
CA SER A 655 11.64 -29.85 4.54
C SER A 655 12.11 -30.15 3.11
N PHE A 656 13.30 -30.72 2.92
CA PHE A 656 13.79 -31.15 1.60
C PHE A 656 13.00 -32.31 0.97
N THR A 657 12.05 -32.90 1.69
CA THR A 657 11.21 -34.00 1.19
C THR A 657 9.73 -33.62 1.11
N GLY A 658 9.35 -32.37 1.41
CA GLY A 658 7.96 -31.94 1.55
C GLY A 658 7.23 -32.56 2.76
N GLY A 659 7.99 -33.18 3.67
CA GLY A 659 7.47 -33.82 4.88
C GLY A 659 7.24 -32.82 6.02
N PHE A 660 6.61 -33.29 7.10
CA PHE A 660 6.45 -32.50 8.33
C PHE A 660 6.60 -33.37 9.57
N GLY A 661 7.32 -32.87 10.58
CA GLY A 661 7.58 -33.58 11.83
C GLY A 661 8.86 -34.42 11.80
N PRO A 662 9.37 -34.86 12.95
CA PRO A 662 10.72 -35.40 13.10
C PRO A 662 10.95 -36.72 12.33
N ASP A 663 9.96 -37.60 12.25
CA ASP A 663 10.14 -38.95 11.69
C ASP A 663 9.75 -39.08 10.20
N ASN A 664 9.35 -37.96 9.57
CA ASN A 664 8.70 -37.96 8.25
C ASN A 664 9.62 -37.54 7.11
N TYR A 665 10.92 -37.81 7.23
CA TYR A 665 11.80 -37.80 6.07
C TYR A 665 11.45 -38.98 5.14
N THR A 666 11.13 -38.68 3.87
CA THR A 666 10.77 -39.71 2.88
C THR A 666 11.89 -39.93 1.87
N LYS A 667 12.06 -39.01 0.92
CA LYS A 667 13.15 -39.05 -0.05
C LYS A 667 13.51 -37.62 -0.43
N LEU A 668 14.77 -37.39 -0.78
CA LEU A 668 15.18 -36.08 -1.27
C LEU A 668 14.40 -35.69 -2.53
N LEU A 669 13.76 -34.53 -2.53
CA LEU A 669 13.03 -33.99 -3.68
C LEU A 669 13.76 -32.74 -4.19
N ALA A 670 14.09 -32.73 -5.48
CA ALA A 670 14.81 -31.61 -6.07
C ALA A 670 14.05 -30.28 -5.95
N ALA A 671 12.72 -30.27 -6.15
CA ALA A 671 11.91 -29.06 -6.06
C ALA A 671 11.86 -28.48 -4.63
N GLU A 672 11.68 -29.32 -3.62
CA GLU A 672 11.64 -28.91 -2.22
C GLU A 672 13.02 -28.41 -1.74
N LEU A 673 14.09 -29.07 -2.19
CA LEU A 673 15.46 -28.61 -1.92
C LEU A 673 15.75 -27.26 -2.58
N GLN A 674 15.31 -27.04 -3.82
CA GLN A 674 15.46 -25.74 -4.52
C GLN A 674 14.79 -24.62 -3.73
N ASP A 675 13.51 -24.81 -3.37
CA ASP A 675 12.75 -23.80 -2.63
C ASP A 675 13.36 -23.55 -1.24
N ALA A 676 13.85 -24.59 -0.55
CA ALA A 676 14.48 -24.45 0.76
C ALA A 676 15.83 -23.72 0.73
N LEU A 677 16.68 -24.02 -0.27
CA LEU A 677 17.94 -23.29 -0.46
C LEU A 677 17.68 -21.83 -0.83
N ALA A 678 16.75 -21.58 -1.75
CA ALA A 678 16.42 -20.24 -2.20
C ALA A 678 15.76 -19.39 -1.09
N ASP A 679 14.91 -19.97 -0.25
CA ASP A 679 14.36 -19.26 0.93
C ASP A 679 15.47 -18.89 1.93
N ALA A 680 16.38 -19.83 2.21
CA ALA A 680 17.50 -19.58 3.11
C ALA A 680 18.42 -18.48 2.56
N ASP A 681 18.73 -18.48 1.27
CA ASP A 681 19.56 -17.47 0.63
C ASP A 681 18.84 -16.11 0.50
N SER A 682 17.52 -16.10 0.25
CA SER A 682 16.71 -14.88 0.29
C SER A 682 16.76 -14.17 1.64
N GLN A 683 16.85 -14.92 2.73
CA GLN A 683 16.92 -14.36 4.09
C GLN A 683 18.36 -14.09 4.54
N HIS A 684 19.33 -14.93 4.15
CA HIS A 684 20.67 -14.94 4.75
C HIS A 684 21.82 -14.62 3.79
N LEU A 685 21.56 -14.51 2.48
CA LEU A 685 22.53 -14.13 1.46
C LEU A 685 22.14 -12.79 0.84
N LEU A 686 20.99 -12.71 0.16
CA LEU A 686 20.57 -11.56 -0.66
C LEU A 686 20.52 -10.23 0.11
N PRO A 687 20.06 -10.15 1.38
CA PRO A 687 20.06 -8.89 2.12
C PRO A 687 21.47 -8.33 2.36
N TYR A 688 22.48 -9.19 2.43
CA TYR A 688 23.87 -8.81 2.64
C TYR A 688 24.58 -8.38 1.36
N LEU A 689 23.90 -8.44 0.21
CA LEU A 689 24.36 -7.81 -1.03
C LEU A 689 23.90 -6.34 -1.16
N VAL A 690 23.21 -5.82 -0.15
CA VAL A 690 22.78 -4.41 -0.08
C VAL A 690 23.39 -3.74 1.15
N GLY A 691 24.34 -2.82 0.92
CA GLY A 691 25.10 -2.11 1.95
C GLY A 691 24.68 -0.66 2.07
N SER A 692 25.61 0.28 1.92
CA SER A 692 25.36 1.72 2.04
C SER A 692 25.39 2.47 0.70
N GLN A 693 25.63 1.80 -0.42
CA GLN A 693 25.76 2.47 -1.72
C GLN A 693 24.38 2.83 -2.29
N PRO A 694 24.10 4.12 -2.56
CA PRO A 694 22.88 4.54 -3.22
C PRO A 694 22.91 4.21 -4.71
N ILE A 695 21.75 3.79 -5.21
CA ILE A 695 21.46 3.56 -6.62
C ILE A 695 20.20 4.33 -7.04
N VAL A 696 20.06 4.55 -8.36
CA VAL A 696 18.88 5.23 -8.92
C VAL A 696 17.69 4.28 -8.98
N ALA A 697 16.55 4.75 -8.45
CA ALA A 697 15.23 4.16 -8.60
C ALA A 697 14.28 5.11 -9.35
N ARG A 698 13.23 4.54 -9.94
CA ARG A 698 12.10 5.30 -10.50
C ARG A 698 10.96 5.31 -9.49
N GLY A 699 10.61 6.49 -8.99
CA GLY A 699 9.49 6.71 -8.09
C GLY A 699 8.25 7.15 -8.85
N TYR A 700 7.18 6.37 -8.80
CA TYR A 700 5.87 6.69 -9.34
C TYR A 700 4.93 7.02 -8.18
N THR A 701 4.74 8.31 -7.92
CA THR A 701 3.82 8.78 -6.89
C THR A 701 2.38 8.47 -7.30
N ASP A 702 1.56 8.02 -6.35
CA ASP A 702 0.14 7.78 -6.58
C ASP A 702 -0.55 9.04 -7.14
N ASP A 703 -1.51 8.82 -8.04
CA ASP A 703 -2.38 9.88 -8.55
C ASP A 703 -3.62 10.02 -7.64
N MET A 704 -4.01 11.26 -7.36
CA MET A 704 -5.18 11.58 -6.53
C MET A 704 -6.38 11.83 -7.43
N GLY A 705 -7.17 10.78 -7.65
CA GLY A 705 -8.38 10.84 -8.46
C GLY A 705 -9.64 11.08 -7.61
N VAL A 706 -10.59 11.84 -8.16
CA VAL A 706 -11.94 11.98 -7.58
C VAL A 706 -12.90 10.98 -8.19
N TYR A 707 -13.72 10.37 -7.34
CA TYR A 707 -14.87 9.56 -7.70
C TYR A 707 -16.15 10.20 -7.15
N LEU A 708 -17.12 10.42 -8.01
CA LEU A 708 -18.43 10.95 -7.61
C LEU A 708 -19.39 9.78 -7.41
N LEU A 709 -19.94 9.65 -6.21
CA LEU A 709 -21.02 8.72 -5.92
C LEU A 709 -22.30 9.54 -5.74
N HIS A 710 -23.34 9.22 -6.51
CA HIS A 710 -24.67 9.71 -6.20
C HIS A 710 -25.21 8.84 -5.08
N GLU A 711 -25.53 9.45 -3.94
CA GLU A 711 -26.26 8.75 -2.89
C GLU A 711 -27.54 8.17 -3.51
N ARG A 712 -27.75 6.85 -3.36
CA ARG A 712 -29.00 6.22 -3.78
C ARG A 712 -30.11 6.75 -2.89
N LEU A 713 -30.66 7.92 -3.24
CA LEU A 713 -32.02 8.30 -2.89
C LEU A 713 -32.96 7.38 -3.68
N LEU A 714 -33.00 6.11 -3.27
CA LEU A 714 -34.16 5.26 -3.48
C LEU A 714 -35.30 5.94 -2.71
N VAL A 715 -36.20 6.54 -3.49
CA VAL A 715 -37.53 6.98 -3.06
C VAL A 715 -38.29 5.80 -2.47
#